data_AF-A0A974VPN8-F1
#
_entry.id   AF-A0A974VPN8-F1
#
_cell.length_a   1.000
_cell.length_b   1.000
_cell.length_c   1.000
_cell.angle_alpha   90.00
_cell.angle_beta   90.00
_cell.angle_gamma   90.00
#
_symmetry.space_group_name_H-M   'P 1'
#
loop_
_entity.id
_entity.type
_entity.pdbx_description
1 polymer ?
#
loop_
_entity_poly.entity_id
_entity_poly.type
_entity_poly.pdbx_seq_one_letter_code
_entity_poly.pdbx_strand_id
1 'polypeptide(L)'
;MFRPYALFCVLLTLSILALGAYVRVVDAGLGCTDWPGCFGRIIVDATPQPATADTVRTVLATAHRHLAEGLGLAVLLLFATAFRVQRQRLATVLLAFLALAAVAGQAFLGLWAAAWLAAPVRILAHLALGLLTLGLLYRVYLGQRPDADRLPTQDTPGLRWLARASLLALLLQIALGGWTSANYAGLACPDFPTCLGSFNPPVDYAGGFTPSLAPEASSLLSHSARAAIHWAHRLGSVAVFVLLSILALLLTSNPKIPRLSKPGLLLNFLLLAQISLGIGAILLRLPAPIAVAHSTVAALLLLNLLHILFYLRKPAPAEAAAGAEAPVRREAIAPIAEVVLPPVEIPPAALEPAPALFERLKSGLGKTRGGLTGFLANLALGKKAIDRDLLEDIEAQLLMADIGVSATQEIIADLTSSLDRHQLDDVSALTGRLREHLYELLEPVSHPLAVDTAAHKPFVILVVGVNGVGKTTTIGKLAKRLKNQGHSVMLAAGDTFRAAAVEQLQTWGERNDIHVVAQHTGADSASVIFDGVQAAQSRGVDVLIADTAGRLHTKSNLMEELAKIKRIMAKLDPAAPHEVLLVLDAGTGQNAINQAKQFNEAVGLTGLVLTKLDGTAKGGVIFNLAKQFGIPVRYIGVGESIDDLQDFDARQFIDALFAE
;
A
#
# COMPACT_ATOMS: atom_id res chain seq x y z
N MET A 1 -40.01 5.49 -18.27
CA MET A 1 -38.83 4.63 -18.03
C MET A 1 -37.66 5.35 -17.34
N PHE A 2 -37.46 6.67 -17.56
CA PHE A 2 -36.31 7.41 -17.01
C PHE A 2 -36.16 7.38 -15.48
N ARG A 3 -37.23 7.63 -14.71
CA ARG A 3 -37.15 7.67 -13.23
C ARG A 3 -36.80 6.33 -12.57
N PRO A 4 -37.42 5.19 -12.93
CA PRO A 4 -36.97 3.87 -12.46
C PRO A 4 -35.51 3.59 -12.79
N TYR A 5 -35.04 4.03 -13.96
CA TYR A 5 -33.64 3.86 -14.36
C TYR A 5 -32.68 4.72 -13.52
N ALA A 6 -33.06 5.96 -13.19
CA ALA A 6 -32.31 6.77 -12.24
C ALA A 6 -32.23 6.12 -10.85
N LEU A 7 -33.32 5.48 -10.38
CA LEU A 7 -33.32 4.73 -9.12
C LEU A 7 -32.38 3.52 -9.18
N PHE A 8 -32.38 2.79 -10.30
CA PHE A 8 -31.45 1.69 -10.53
C PHE A 8 -29.99 2.17 -10.39
N CYS A 9 -29.63 3.31 -11.00
CA CYS A 9 -28.29 3.88 -10.88
C CYS A 9 -27.95 4.27 -9.43
N VAL A 10 -28.90 4.80 -8.66
CA VAL A 10 -28.73 5.11 -7.22
C VAL A 10 -28.46 3.83 -6.42
N LEU A 11 -29.26 2.78 -6.62
CA LEU A 11 -29.11 1.51 -5.91
C LEU A 11 -27.78 0.84 -6.26
N LEU A 12 -27.42 0.82 -7.55
CA LEU A 12 -26.14 0.30 -8.02
C LEU A 12 -24.96 1.04 -7.39
N THR A 13 -25.01 2.38 -7.33
CA THR A 13 -23.98 3.19 -6.69
C THR A 13 -23.87 2.88 -5.19
N LEU A 14 -24.99 2.72 -4.49
CA LEU A 14 -25.02 2.35 -3.08
C LEU A 14 -24.41 0.95 -2.84
N SER A 15 -24.73 -0.02 -3.70
CA SER A 15 -24.14 -1.37 -3.66
C SER A 15 -22.63 -1.34 -3.90
N ILE A 16 -22.15 -0.52 -4.84
CA ILE A 16 -20.72 -0.34 -5.10
C ILE A 16 -20.02 0.29 -3.89
N LEU A 17 -20.61 1.31 -3.26
CA LEU A 17 -20.05 1.91 -2.03
C LEU A 17 -19.94 0.90 -0.88
N ALA A 18 -20.97 0.07 -0.68
CA ALA A 18 -20.97 -0.98 0.35
C ALA A 18 -19.90 -2.05 0.05
N LEU A 19 -19.84 -2.53 -1.19
CA LEU A 19 -18.83 -3.50 -1.62
C LEU A 19 -17.42 -2.91 -1.56
N GLY A 20 -17.22 -1.65 -1.93
CA GLY A 20 -15.94 -0.95 -1.81
C GLY A 20 -15.50 -0.77 -0.35
N ALA A 21 -16.43 -0.57 0.58
CA ALA A 21 -16.13 -0.61 2.01
C ALA A 21 -15.70 -2.01 2.46
N TYR A 22 -16.36 -3.05 1.99
CA TYR A 22 -15.98 -4.44 2.29
C TYR A 22 -14.60 -4.79 1.76
N VAL A 23 -14.34 -4.48 0.49
CA VAL A 23 -13.07 -4.71 -0.21
C VAL A 23 -11.91 -4.03 0.52
N ARG A 24 -12.13 -2.85 1.09
CA ARG A 24 -11.13 -2.13 1.90
C ARG A 24 -10.91 -2.77 3.27
N VAL A 25 -11.97 -3.14 3.99
CA VAL A 25 -11.84 -3.69 5.36
C VAL A 25 -11.20 -5.07 5.37
N VAL A 26 -11.40 -5.87 4.32
CA VAL A 26 -10.79 -7.20 4.18
C VAL A 26 -9.48 -7.19 3.39
N ASP A 27 -8.95 -5.99 3.09
CA ASP A 27 -7.76 -5.77 2.25
C ASP A 27 -7.79 -6.52 0.91
N ALA A 28 -8.99 -6.72 0.35
CA ALA A 28 -9.18 -7.35 -0.95
C ALA A 28 -8.78 -6.42 -2.10
N GLY A 29 -8.69 -5.10 -1.87
CA GLY A 29 -8.21 -4.15 -2.87
C GLY A 29 -6.77 -4.39 -3.31
N LEU A 30 -5.97 -5.12 -2.53
CA LEU A 30 -4.62 -5.57 -2.86
C LEU A 30 -4.59 -6.79 -3.78
N GLY A 31 -5.75 -7.43 -4.02
CA GLY A 31 -5.89 -8.64 -4.83
C GLY A 31 -5.93 -8.40 -6.34
N CYS A 32 -6.00 -7.15 -6.81
CA CYS A 32 -5.96 -6.79 -8.23
C CYS A 32 -5.19 -5.48 -8.43
N THR A 33 -3.97 -5.54 -8.95
CA THR A 33 -3.05 -4.38 -9.05
C THR A 33 -3.19 -3.58 -10.34
N ASP A 34 -3.71 -4.19 -11.40
CA ASP A 34 -3.76 -3.58 -12.75
C ASP A 34 -5.18 -3.07 -13.04
N TRP A 35 -5.37 -2.07 -13.92
CA TRP A 35 -6.66 -1.65 -14.51
C TRP A 35 -6.50 -1.59 -16.03
N PRO A 36 -7.49 -2.04 -16.86
CA PRO A 36 -8.85 -2.48 -16.53
C PRO A 36 -8.98 -3.96 -16.13
N GLY A 37 -7.96 -4.80 -16.35
CA GLY A 37 -7.99 -6.23 -15.98
C GLY A 37 -7.50 -6.51 -14.55
N CYS A 38 -7.80 -7.67 -13.99
CA CYS A 38 -7.14 -8.19 -12.79
C CYS A 38 -6.12 -9.26 -13.24
N PHE A 39 -4.83 -9.07 -12.93
CA PHE A 39 -3.74 -9.93 -13.41
C PHE A 39 -3.70 -10.07 -14.95
N GLY A 40 -3.90 -8.97 -15.68
CA GLY A 40 -3.91 -8.97 -17.15
C GLY A 40 -5.14 -9.61 -17.81
N ARG A 41 -6.14 -10.08 -17.05
CA ARG A 41 -7.41 -10.62 -17.58
C ARG A 41 -8.59 -9.71 -17.27
N ILE A 42 -9.46 -9.51 -18.26
CA ILE A 42 -10.69 -8.72 -18.10
C ILE A 42 -11.76 -9.53 -17.35
N ILE A 43 -11.73 -10.86 -17.44
CA ILE A 43 -12.63 -11.76 -16.71
C ILE A 43 -11.77 -12.81 -16.00
N VAL A 44 -11.86 -12.91 -14.68
CA VAL A 44 -11.22 -13.98 -13.92
C VAL A 44 -12.21 -15.14 -13.83
N ASP A 45 -11.96 -16.21 -14.58
CA ASP A 45 -12.78 -17.42 -14.49
C ASP A 45 -12.60 -18.06 -13.11
N ALA A 46 -13.70 -18.26 -12.41
CA ALA A 46 -13.76 -19.06 -11.19
C ALA A 46 -13.53 -20.53 -11.56
N THR A 47 -12.27 -20.91 -11.82
CA THR A 47 -11.91 -22.33 -11.91
C THR A 47 -12.17 -22.99 -10.54
N PRO A 48 -12.68 -24.23 -10.52
CA PRO A 48 -13.05 -24.91 -9.28
C PRO A 48 -11.80 -25.43 -8.56
N GLN A 49 -10.99 -24.51 -8.02
CA GLN A 49 -9.98 -24.81 -7.02
C GLN A 49 -10.57 -24.53 -5.62
N PRO A 50 -10.13 -25.23 -4.56
CA PRO A 50 -10.62 -24.98 -3.22
C PRO A 50 -10.46 -23.50 -2.88
N ALA A 51 -11.52 -22.86 -2.37
CA ALA A 51 -11.56 -21.42 -2.11
C ALA A 51 -10.53 -21.03 -1.05
N THR A 52 -9.31 -20.72 -1.48
CA THR A 52 -8.30 -20.09 -0.62
C THR A 52 -8.72 -18.64 -0.36
N ALA A 53 -8.29 -18.07 0.78
CA ALA A 53 -8.62 -16.70 1.15
C ALA A 53 -8.20 -15.67 0.06
N ASP A 54 -7.14 -15.97 -0.71
CA ASP A 54 -6.65 -15.15 -1.83
C ASP A 54 -7.63 -15.16 -3.03
N THR A 55 -8.27 -16.30 -3.33
CA THR A 55 -9.28 -16.41 -4.39
C THR A 55 -10.51 -15.55 -4.07
N VAL A 56 -10.98 -15.59 -2.83
CA VAL A 56 -12.14 -14.80 -2.38
C VAL A 56 -11.86 -13.30 -2.49
N ARG A 57 -10.67 -12.84 -2.04
CA ARG A 57 -10.26 -11.44 -2.16
C ARG A 57 -10.20 -10.97 -3.62
N THR A 58 -9.65 -11.79 -4.51
CA THR A 58 -9.55 -11.50 -5.95
C THR A 58 -10.92 -11.36 -6.61
N VAL A 59 -11.84 -12.29 -6.32
CA VAL A 59 -13.22 -12.25 -6.82
C VAL A 59 -13.94 -10.99 -6.36
N LEU A 60 -13.80 -10.62 -5.07
CA LEU A 60 -14.44 -9.43 -4.52
C LEU A 60 -13.93 -8.13 -5.17
N ALA A 61 -12.61 -8.00 -5.36
CA ALA A 61 -12.00 -6.85 -6.02
C ALA A 61 -12.45 -6.74 -7.49
N THR A 62 -12.50 -7.87 -8.19
CA THR A 62 -12.93 -7.96 -9.59
C THR A 62 -14.41 -7.62 -9.74
N ALA A 63 -15.26 -8.17 -8.87
CA ALA A 63 -16.70 -7.86 -8.83
C ALA A 63 -16.96 -6.37 -8.59
N HIS A 64 -16.24 -5.74 -7.67
CA HIS A 64 -16.33 -4.31 -7.43
C HIS A 64 -15.99 -3.49 -8.67
N ARG A 65 -14.94 -3.86 -9.42
CA ARG A 65 -14.56 -3.16 -10.65
C ARG A 65 -15.62 -3.29 -11.74
N HIS A 66 -16.10 -4.50 -12.04
CA HIS A 66 -17.11 -4.68 -13.08
C HIS A 66 -18.43 -3.99 -12.76
N LEU A 67 -18.81 -3.95 -11.49
CA LEU A 67 -19.97 -3.16 -11.07
C LEU A 67 -19.74 -1.66 -11.31
N ALA A 68 -18.53 -1.14 -11.04
CA ALA A 68 -18.17 0.26 -11.32
C ALA A 68 -18.16 0.58 -12.83
N GLU A 69 -17.67 -0.33 -13.68
CA GLU A 69 -17.75 -0.21 -15.15
C GLU A 69 -19.20 -0.21 -15.64
N GLY A 70 -20.00 -1.14 -15.11
CA GLY A 70 -21.44 -1.20 -15.38
C GLY A 70 -22.17 0.07 -14.95
N LEU A 71 -21.78 0.68 -13.83
CA LEU A 71 -22.29 1.99 -13.41
C LEU A 71 -21.91 3.09 -14.42
N GLY A 72 -20.68 3.11 -14.93
CA GLY A 72 -20.26 4.06 -15.96
C GLY A 72 -21.13 4.01 -17.21
N LEU A 73 -21.39 2.81 -17.73
CA LEU A 73 -22.30 2.59 -18.85
C LEU A 73 -23.74 3.00 -18.51
N ALA A 74 -24.19 2.69 -17.29
CA ALA A 74 -25.54 3.02 -16.86
C ALA A 74 -25.75 4.55 -16.75
N VAL A 75 -24.77 5.27 -16.19
CA VAL A 75 -24.81 6.74 -16.09
C VAL A 75 -24.69 7.40 -17.46
N LEU A 76 -23.90 6.83 -18.39
CA LEU A 76 -23.85 7.29 -19.78
C LEU A 76 -25.21 7.17 -20.48
N LEU A 77 -25.90 6.03 -20.31
CA LEU A 77 -27.25 5.85 -20.85
C LEU A 77 -28.27 6.78 -20.19
N LEU A 78 -28.15 7.02 -18.87
CA LEU A 78 -28.96 7.98 -18.15
C LEU A 78 -28.76 9.40 -18.72
N PHE A 79 -27.52 9.81 -18.97
CA PHE A 79 -27.21 11.10 -19.60
C PHE A 79 -27.78 11.21 -21.01
N ALA A 80 -27.58 10.19 -21.86
CA ALA A 80 -28.12 10.18 -23.22
C ALA A 80 -29.65 10.28 -23.24
N THR A 81 -30.33 9.59 -22.32
CA THR A 81 -31.79 9.62 -22.21
C THR A 81 -32.33 10.87 -21.51
N ALA A 82 -31.50 11.62 -20.77
CA ALA A 82 -31.88 12.87 -20.10
C ALA A 82 -32.36 13.93 -21.10
N PHE A 83 -31.82 13.95 -22.32
CA PHE A 83 -32.24 14.87 -23.38
C PHE A 83 -33.68 14.65 -23.85
N ARG A 84 -34.27 13.46 -23.59
CA ARG A 84 -35.66 13.11 -23.96
C ARG A 84 -36.65 13.40 -22.84
N VAL A 85 -36.17 13.85 -21.67
CA VAL A 85 -37.03 14.17 -20.53
C VAL A 85 -37.70 15.52 -20.78
N GLN A 86 -39.03 15.56 -20.65
CA GLN A 86 -39.81 16.79 -20.82
C GLN A 86 -39.80 17.68 -19.56
N ARG A 87 -39.74 17.07 -18.36
CA ARG A 87 -39.81 17.79 -17.08
C ARG A 87 -38.43 18.15 -16.55
N GLN A 88 -38.23 19.43 -16.20
CA GLN A 88 -36.96 19.93 -15.66
C GLN A 88 -35.75 19.51 -16.52
N ARG A 89 -35.89 19.56 -17.86
CA ARG A 89 -34.93 19.02 -18.83
C ARG A 89 -33.51 19.53 -18.60
N LEU A 90 -33.33 20.85 -18.52
CA LEU A 90 -32.00 21.47 -18.35
C LEU A 90 -31.31 21.02 -17.05
N ALA A 91 -32.03 21.05 -15.92
CA ALA A 91 -31.51 20.60 -14.64
C ALA A 91 -31.17 19.11 -14.64
N THR A 92 -32.00 18.29 -15.30
CA THR A 92 -31.80 16.84 -15.41
C THR A 92 -30.57 16.51 -16.26
N VAL A 93 -30.41 17.18 -17.41
CA VAL A 93 -29.24 17.03 -18.28
C VAL A 93 -27.97 17.47 -17.55
N LEU A 94 -27.98 18.63 -16.88
CA LEU A 94 -26.83 19.13 -16.12
C LEU A 94 -26.42 18.17 -15.00
N LEU A 95 -27.38 17.71 -14.19
CA LEU A 95 -27.10 16.78 -13.08
C LEU A 95 -26.61 15.42 -13.60
N ALA A 96 -27.17 14.90 -14.70
CA ALA A 96 -26.70 13.66 -15.32
C ALA A 96 -25.29 13.82 -15.92
N PHE A 97 -24.98 14.97 -16.51
CA PHE A 97 -23.63 15.29 -16.99
C PHE A 97 -22.62 15.35 -15.83
N LEU A 98 -22.97 16.04 -14.74
CA LEU A 98 -22.11 16.11 -13.55
C LEU A 98 -21.89 14.73 -12.93
N ALA A 99 -22.91 13.87 -12.92
CA ALA A 99 -22.77 12.49 -12.46
C ALA A 99 -21.83 11.69 -13.37
N LEU A 100 -21.95 11.85 -14.68
CA LEU A 100 -21.04 11.23 -15.65
C LEU A 100 -19.60 11.72 -15.48
N ALA A 101 -19.40 13.03 -15.29
CA ALA A 101 -18.09 13.61 -15.02
C ALA A 101 -17.49 13.10 -13.70
N ALA A 102 -18.29 12.94 -12.65
CA ALA A 102 -17.84 12.38 -11.38
C ALA A 102 -17.40 10.91 -11.52
N VAL A 103 -18.14 10.08 -12.26
CA VAL A 103 -17.74 8.69 -12.55
C VAL A 103 -16.48 8.63 -13.42
N ALA A 104 -16.35 9.49 -14.43
CA ALA A 104 -15.13 9.60 -15.22
C ALA A 104 -13.92 10.03 -14.34
N GLY A 105 -14.14 10.93 -13.39
CA GLY A 105 -13.15 11.30 -12.38
C GLY A 105 -12.73 10.13 -11.50
N GLN A 106 -13.66 9.26 -11.09
CA GLN A 106 -13.32 8.03 -10.37
C GLN A 106 -12.46 7.08 -11.22
N ALA A 107 -12.76 6.92 -12.51
CA ALA A 107 -11.92 6.13 -13.41
C ALA A 107 -10.52 6.73 -13.53
N PHE A 108 -10.42 8.05 -13.70
CA PHE A 108 -9.13 8.75 -13.75
C PHE A 108 -8.30 8.57 -12.47
N LEU A 109 -8.92 8.69 -11.29
CA LEU A 109 -8.23 8.44 -10.02
C LEU A 109 -7.71 7.00 -9.91
N GLY A 110 -8.48 6.02 -10.40
CA GLY A 110 -8.09 4.61 -10.38
C GLY A 110 -6.96 4.27 -11.36
N LEU A 111 -6.89 4.98 -12.48
CA LEU A 111 -5.92 4.76 -13.56
C LEU A 111 -4.58 5.49 -13.32
N TRP A 112 -4.65 6.78 -13.04
CA TRP A 112 -3.50 7.68 -13.16
C TRP A 112 -3.05 8.21 -11.81
N ALA A 113 -3.99 8.48 -10.90
CA ALA A 113 -3.66 9.11 -9.63
C ALA A 113 -2.82 8.21 -8.71
N ALA A 114 -2.77 6.89 -8.97
CA ALA A 114 -1.85 5.97 -8.31
C ALA A 114 -0.39 6.45 -8.38
N ALA A 115 0.03 7.01 -9.52
CA ALA A 115 1.39 7.48 -9.72
C ALA A 115 1.74 8.81 -9.02
N TRP A 116 0.75 9.57 -8.52
CA TRP A 116 0.99 10.96 -8.07
C TRP A 116 0.38 11.30 -6.70
N LEU A 117 -0.58 10.52 -6.21
CA LEU A 117 -1.24 10.77 -4.93
C LEU A 117 -0.96 9.63 -3.95
N ALA A 118 -0.70 9.96 -2.69
CA ALA A 118 -0.58 8.96 -1.63
C ALA A 118 -1.88 8.16 -1.46
N ALA A 119 -1.77 6.87 -1.09
CA ALA A 119 -2.91 5.95 -1.01
C ALA A 119 -4.08 6.47 -0.14
N PRO A 120 -3.88 7.08 1.05
CA PRO A 120 -4.98 7.60 1.85
C PRO A 120 -5.75 8.74 1.16
N VAL A 121 -5.04 9.62 0.46
CA VAL A 121 -5.61 10.74 -0.30
C VAL A 121 -6.40 10.22 -1.50
N ARG A 122 -5.87 9.22 -2.23
CA ARG A 122 -6.59 8.57 -3.34
C ARG A 122 -7.88 7.94 -2.87
N ILE A 123 -7.83 7.17 -1.78
CA ILE A 123 -9.01 6.48 -1.21
C ILE A 123 -10.07 7.51 -0.80
N LEU A 124 -9.67 8.60 -0.15
CA LEU A 124 -10.58 9.66 0.26
C LEU A 124 -11.22 10.36 -0.96
N ALA A 125 -10.43 10.64 -2.00
CA ALA A 125 -10.92 11.23 -3.24
C ALA A 125 -11.91 10.31 -3.97
N HIS A 126 -11.63 9.00 -4.03
CA HIS A 126 -12.56 8.01 -4.58
C HIS A 126 -13.88 7.97 -3.80
N LEU A 127 -13.83 7.97 -2.46
CA LEU A 127 -15.02 7.98 -1.61
C LEU A 127 -15.84 9.27 -1.84
N ALA A 128 -15.18 10.43 -1.87
CA ALA A 128 -15.83 11.71 -2.09
C ALA A 128 -16.57 11.77 -3.44
N LEU A 129 -15.90 11.34 -4.53
CA LEU A 129 -16.54 11.28 -5.85
C LEU A 129 -17.68 10.24 -5.89
N GLY A 130 -17.56 9.11 -5.18
CA GLY A 130 -18.63 8.11 -5.10
C GLY A 130 -19.89 8.65 -4.40
N LEU A 131 -19.71 9.37 -3.29
CA LEU A 131 -20.81 10.03 -2.59
C LEU A 131 -21.42 11.18 -3.40
N LEU A 132 -20.59 11.92 -4.15
CA LEU A 132 -21.06 12.94 -5.09
C LEU A 132 -21.94 12.33 -6.19
N THR A 133 -21.48 11.25 -6.83
CA THR A 133 -22.24 10.49 -7.83
C THR A 133 -23.58 10.01 -7.25
N LEU A 134 -23.56 9.40 -6.06
CA LEU A 134 -24.77 8.95 -5.36
C LEU A 134 -25.76 10.11 -5.14
N GLY A 135 -25.27 11.26 -4.65
CA GLY A 135 -26.09 12.44 -4.39
C GLY A 135 -26.68 13.08 -5.65
N LEU A 136 -25.90 13.16 -6.73
CA LEU A 136 -26.35 13.69 -8.02
C LEU A 136 -27.42 12.80 -8.65
N LEU A 137 -27.20 11.48 -8.68
CA LEU A 137 -28.17 10.51 -9.19
C LEU A 137 -29.46 10.52 -8.37
N TYR A 138 -29.35 10.65 -7.05
CA TYR A 138 -30.53 10.77 -6.18
C TYR A 138 -31.31 12.06 -6.45
N ARG A 139 -30.63 13.18 -6.72
CA ARG A 139 -31.30 14.42 -7.14
C ARG A 139 -31.99 14.29 -8.49
N VAL A 140 -31.39 13.61 -9.46
CA VAL A 140 -32.05 13.26 -10.73
C VAL A 140 -33.32 12.44 -10.47
N TYR A 141 -33.23 11.41 -9.62
CA TYR A 141 -34.38 10.59 -9.24
C TYR A 141 -35.52 11.41 -8.58
N LEU A 142 -35.19 12.31 -7.66
CA LEU A 142 -36.16 13.14 -6.96
C LEU A 142 -36.80 14.19 -7.87
N GLY A 143 -36.04 14.83 -8.75
CA GLY A 143 -36.55 15.85 -9.69
C GLY A 143 -37.60 15.32 -10.67
N GLN A 144 -37.62 14.00 -10.88
CA GLN A 144 -38.56 13.32 -11.77
C GLN A 144 -39.82 12.80 -11.06
N ARG A 145 -40.01 13.09 -9.77
CA ARG A 145 -41.26 12.75 -9.05
C ARG A 145 -42.43 13.63 -9.53
N PRO A 146 -43.63 13.04 -9.78
CA PRO A 146 -44.84 13.79 -10.14
C PRO A 146 -45.12 15.00 -9.25
N ASP A 147 -44.91 14.87 -7.94
CA ASP A 147 -45.15 15.91 -6.95
C ASP A 147 -43.94 16.82 -6.66
N ALA A 148 -42.85 16.75 -7.44
CA ALA A 148 -41.65 17.55 -7.23
C ALA A 148 -41.92 19.07 -7.30
N ASP A 149 -42.85 19.49 -8.15
CA ASP A 149 -43.24 20.91 -8.31
C ASP A 149 -44.35 21.33 -7.32
N ARG A 150 -44.97 20.38 -6.61
CA ARG A 150 -45.97 20.65 -5.56
C ARG A 150 -45.24 20.85 -4.23
N LEU A 151 -44.66 22.03 -4.03
CA LEU A 151 -44.03 22.46 -2.78
C LEU A 151 -45.02 23.25 -1.91
N PRO A 152 -45.62 22.66 -0.87
CA PRO A 152 -46.18 23.42 0.24
C PRO A 152 -45.33 23.14 1.48
N THR A 153 -44.30 23.94 1.72
CA THR A 153 -43.88 24.25 3.10
C THR A 153 -43.57 25.73 3.12
N GLN A 154 -44.28 26.49 3.96
CA GLN A 154 -43.95 27.89 4.21
C GLN A 154 -42.46 28.00 4.57
N ASP A 155 -41.82 29.09 4.14
CA ASP A 155 -40.39 29.30 4.33
C ASP A 155 -39.99 29.11 5.80
N THR A 156 -39.24 28.05 6.09
CA THR A 156 -38.63 27.80 7.41
C THR A 156 -37.12 28.00 7.27
N PRO A 157 -36.63 29.25 7.15
CA PRO A 157 -35.23 29.54 6.86
C PRO A 157 -34.29 28.91 7.91
N GLY A 158 -34.68 28.89 9.19
CA GLY A 158 -33.91 28.24 10.25
C GLY A 158 -33.76 26.72 10.05
N LEU A 159 -34.83 26.02 9.68
CA LEU A 159 -34.80 24.57 9.46
C LEU A 159 -33.98 24.20 8.21
N ARG A 160 -34.03 25.04 7.17
CA ARG A 160 -33.22 24.88 5.96
C ARG A 160 -31.73 25.06 6.24
N TRP A 161 -31.39 26.09 7.01
CA TRP A 161 -30.02 26.32 7.45
C TRP A 161 -29.52 25.15 8.28
N LEU A 162 -30.32 24.68 9.25
CA LEU A 162 -29.98 23.54 10.10
C LEU A 162 -29.78 22.26 9.28
N ALA A 163 -30.63 21.99 8.30
CA ALA A 163 -30.49 20.84 7.41
C ALA A 163 -29.22 20.91 6.54
N ARG A 164 -28.81 22.10 6.10
CA ARG A 164 -27.55 22.32 5.37
C ARG A 164 -26.34 22.15 6.27
N ALA A 165 -26.38 22.70 7.48
CA ALA A 165 -25.35 22.51 8.49
C ALA A 165 -25.20 21.02 8.84
N SER A 166 -26.32 20.32 9.01
CA SER A 166 -26.35 18.87 9.25
C SER A 166 -25.75 18.07 8.11
N LEU A 167 -26.04 18.43 6.85
CA LEU A 167 -25.44 17.81 5.67
C LEU A 167 -23.93 18.03 5.64
N LEU A 168 -23.46 19.26 5.88
CA LEU A 168 -22.04 19.58 5.90
C LEU A 168 -21.31 18.82 7.01
N ALA A 169 -21.86 18.82 8.22
CA ALA A 169 -21.29 18.11 9.36
C ALA A 169 -21.23 16.59 9.11
N LEU A 170 -22.28 16.00 8.52
CA LEU A 170 -22.27 14.58 8.13
C LEU A 170 -21.19 14.30 7.07
N LEU A 171 -21.06 15.14 6.05
CA LEU A 171 -20.05 14.95 5.00
C LEU A 171 -18.62 15.05 5.56
N LEU A 172 -18.37 16.01 6.45
CA LEU A 172 -17.08 16.14 7.15
C LEU A 172 -16.79 14.90 8.01
N GLN A 173 -17.80 14.39 8.72
CA GLN A 173 -17.67 13.19 9.55
C GLN A 173 -17.44 11.92 8.71
N ILE A 174 -18.08 11.79 7.55
CA ILE A 174 -17.83 10.69 6.60
C ILE A 174 -16.42 10.81 6.03
N ALA A 175 -15.96 12.01 5.69
CA ALA A 175 -14.59 12.23 5.22
C ALA A 175 -13.57 11.88 6.31
N LEU A 176 -13.81 12.27 7.57
CA LEU A 176 -12.98 11.93 8.72
C LEU A 176 -12.96 10.42 9.01
N GLY A 177 -14.10 9.73 8.85
CA GLY A 177 -14.18 8.27 8.93
C GLY A 177 -13.44 7.59 7.77
N GLY A 178 -13.54 8.15 6.56
CA GLY A 178 -12.77 7.74 5.39
C GLY A 178 -11.26 7.88 5.62
N TRP A 179 -10.82 9.01 6.20
CA TRP A 179 -9.43 9.26 6.58
C TRP A 179 -8.93 8.28 7.63
N THR A 180 -9.74 8.02 8.67
CA THR A 180 -9.46 7.03 9.73
C THR A 180 -9.29 5.64 9.13
N SER A 181 -10.20 5.23 8.24
CA SER A 181 -10.14 3.92 7.58
C SER A 181 -8.94 3.80 6.62
N ALA A 182 -8.65 4.85 5.84
CA ALA A 182 -7.57 4.83 4.85
C ALA A 182 -6.17 4.83 5.48
N ASN A 183 -6.05 5.28 6.73
CA ASN A 183 -4.82 5.23 7.53
C ASN A 183 -4.81 4.06 8.54
N TYR A 184 -5.70 3.07 8.40
CA TYR A 184 -5.77 1.90 9.27
C TYR A 184 -5.87 2.24 10.77
N ALA A 185 -6.58 3.32 11.11
CA ALA A 185 -6.68 3.85 12.46
C ALA A 185 -7.92 3.37 13.23
N GLY A 186 -8.80 2.56 12.61
CA GLY A 186 -10.08 2.11 13.19
C GLY A 186 -9.99 1.32 14.51
N LEU A 187 -8.79 0.88 14.90
CA LEU A 187 -8.51 0.21 16.18
C LEU A 187 -7.44 0.92 17.02
N ALA A 188 -7.01 2.14 16.64
CA ALA A 188 -5.96 2.87 17.35
C ALA A 188 -6.37 3.35 18.75
N CYS A 189 -7.67 3.41 19.03
CA CYS A 189 -8.24 3.59 20.37
C CYS A 189 -8.99 2.28 20.70
N PRO A 190 -8.38 1.33 21.44
CA PRO A 190 -8.93 -0.01 21.62
C PRO A 190 -10.09 -0.07 22.63
N ASP A 191 -10.20 0.94 23.48
CA ASP A 191 -11.18 1.07 24.56
C ASP A 191 -12.36 1.99 24.18
N PHE A 192 -13.44 1.90 24.96
CA PHE A 192 -14.62 2.75 24.88
C PHE A 192 -15.20 2.90 26.30
N PRO A 193 -15.66 4.09 26.74
CA PRO A 193 -15.83 5.33 25.98
C PRO A 193 -14.56 6.19 25.83
N THR A 194 -13.48 5.83 26.51
CA THR A 194 -12.18 6.50 26.46
C THR A 194 -11.36 6.12 25.22
N CYS A 195 -10.20 6.73 25.05
CA CYS A 195 -9.16 6.28 24.13
C CYS A 195 -7.84 6.23 24.89
N LEU A 196 -7.14 5.09 24.83
CA LEU A 196 -5.90 4.85 25.57
C LEU A 196 -6.06 5.13 27.08
N GLY A 197 -7.22 4.77 27.64
CA GLY A 197 -7.54 4.94 29.06
C GLY A 197 -7.89 6.38 29.48
N SER A 198 -7.96 7.34 28.54
CA SER A 198 -8.26 8.76 28.85
C SER A 198 -9.39 9.33 27.98
N PHE A 199 -10.16 10.27 28.54
CA PHE A 199 -11.09 11.11 27.77
C PHE A 199 -10.39 12.27 27.05
N ASN A 200 -9.12 12.51 27.36
CA ASN A 200 -8.27 13.47 26.69
C ASN A 200 -6.87 12.85 26.52
N PRO A 201 -6.71 11.90 25.59
CA PRO A 201 -5.46 11.19 25.42
C PRO A 201 -4.36 12.12 24.88
N PRO A 202 -3.10 12.00 25.34
CA PRO A 202 -1.97 12.76 24.81
C PRO A 202 -1.55 12.18 23.46
N VAL A 203 -2.27 12.54 22.40
CA VAL A 203 -2.09 12.02 21.04
C VAL A 203 -1.66 13.12 20.07
N ASP A 204 -0.97 12.72 19.01
CA ASP A 204 -0.40 13.64 18.02
C ASP A 204 -1.45 14.06 16.98
N TYR A 205 -2.25 15.08 17.31
CA TYR A 205 -3.21 15.65 16.36
C TYR A 205 -2.54 16.31 15.15
N ALA A 206 -1.36 16.91 15.32
CA ALA A 206 -0.66 17.57 14.24
C ALA A 206 -0.26 16.54 13.17
N GLY A 207 0.42 15.47 13.58
CA GLY A 207 0.79 14.36 12.68
C GLY A 207 -0.42 13.61 12.11
N GLY A 208 -1.51 13.48 12.87
CA GLY A 208 -2.72 12.77 12.43
C GLY A 208 -3.39 13.35 11.17
N PHE A 209 -3.30 14.67 10.98
CA PHE A 209 -3.96 15.38 9.89
C PHE A 209 -2.99 15.90 8.81
N THR A 210 -1.68 15.70 8.96
CA THR A 210 -0.72 16.04 7.92
C THR A 210 -0.72 14.98 6.82
N PRO A 211 -1.15 15.29 5.59
CA PRO A 211 -1.07 14.35 4.48
C PRO A 211 0.40 14.16 4.09
N SER A 212 0.87 12.92 4.03
CA SER A 212 2.18 12.64 3.44
C SER A 212 2.11 12.81 1.93
N LEU A 213 3.00 13.65 1.39
CA LEU A 213 3.11 13.95 -0.04
C LEU A 213 4.04 12.97 -0.78
N ALA A 214 4.64 12.00 -0.09
CA ALA A 214 5.55 11.03 -0.69
C ALA A 214 4.77 10.00 -1.54
N PRO A 215 5.13 9.78 -2.82
CA PRO A 215 4.52 8.74 -3.65
C PRO A 215 4.93 7.34 -3.16
N GLU A 216 3.90 6.56 -2.79
CA GLU A 216 3.85 5.10 -2.70
C GLU A 216 4.69 4.27 -1.72
N ALA A 217 5.52 4.82 -0.84
CA ALA A 217 6.00 4.04 0.31
C ALA A 217 6.43 4.91 1.50
N SER A 218 6.12 4.45 2.72
CA SER A 218 6.67 4.87 4.02
C SER A 218 6.04 6.05 4.81
N SER A 219 4.73 6.21 4.82
CA SER A 219 4.10 7.16 5.75
C SER A 219 2.77 6.68 6.31
N LEU A 220 2.76 5.46 6.87
CA LEU A 220 1.72 5.13 7.84
C LEU A 220 1.90 6.07 9.03
N LEU A 221 0.81 6.78 9.38
CA LEU A 221 0.75 7.64 10.54
C LEU A 221 1.25 6.86 11.78
N SER A 222 2.01 7.54 12.64
CA SER A 222 2.44 7.00 13.93
C SER A 222 1.23 6.48 14.72
N HIS A 223 1.44 5.58 15.69
CA HIS A 223 0.31 5.09 16.49
C HIS A 223 -0.40 6.23 17.22
N SER A 224 0.34 7.21 17.74
CA SER A 224 -0.23 8.42 18.36
C SER A 224 -1.04 9.25 17.37
N ALA A 225 -0.56 9.43 16.13
CA ALA A 225 -1.28 10.15 15.08
C ALA A 225 -2.54 9.40 14.61
N ARG A 226 -2.50 8.06 14.54
CA ARG A 226 -3.67 7.21 14.26
C ARG A 226 -4.70 7.27 15.38
N ALA A 227 -4.25 7.24 16.63
CA ALA A 227 -5.13 7.42 17.79
C ALA A 227 -5.79 8.81 17.77
N ALA A 228 -5.06 9.86 17.38
CA ALA A 228 -5.59 11.20 17.25
C ALA A 228 -6.75 11.30 16.24
N ILE A 229 -6.60 10.74 15.03
CA ILE A 229 -7.69 10.79 14.02
C ILE A 229 -8.88 9.91 14.39
N HIS A 230 -8.65 8.75 15.03
CA HIS A 230 -9.72 7.91 15.51
C HIS A 230 -10.48 8.59 16.65
N TRP A 231 -9.78 9.23 17.59
CA TRP A 231 -10.41 9.99 18.65
C TRP A 231 -11.19 11.21 18.12
N ALA A 232 -10.61 11.96 17.17
CA ALA A 232 -11.29 13.04 16.49
C ALA A 232 -12.57 12.57 15.78
N HIS A 233 -12.54 11.40 15.15
CA HIS A 233 -13.73 10.80 14.55
C HIS A 233 -14.83 10.52 15.60
N ARG A 234 -14.47 10.03 16.79
CA ARG A 234 -15.44 9.80 17.88
C ARG A 234 -16.06 11.11 18.37
N LEU A 235 -15.25 12.13 18.63
CA LEU A 235 -15.74 13.44 19.06
C LEU A 235 -16.65 14.09 18.00
N GLY A 236 -16.25 14.04 16.73
CA GLY A 236 -17.06 14.52 15.62
C GLY A 236 -18.40 13.78 15.51
N SER A 237 -18.43 12.48 15.81
CA SER A 237 -19.67 11.70 15.80
C SER A 237 -20.68 12.16 16.84
N VAL A 238 -20.23 12.61 18.03
CA VAL A 238 -21.10 13.16 19.07
C VAL A 238 -21.71 14.49 18.61
N ALA A 239 -20.91 15.37 18.01
CA ALA A 239 -21.40 16.64 17.47
C ALA A 239 -22.43 16.43 16.35
N VAL A 240 -22.16 15.51 15.42
CA VAL A 240 -23.10 15.13 14.35
C VAL A 240 -24.37 14.50 14.94
N PHE A 241 -24.26 13.66 15.95
CA PHE A 241 -25.41 13.06 16.62
C PHE A 241 -26.35 14.12 17.18
N VAL A 242 -25.82 15.04 18.00
CA VAL A 242 -26.62 16.12 18.59
C VAL A 242 -27.30 16.95 17.49
N LEU A 243 -26.55 17.34 16.45
CA LEU A 243 -27.07 18.16 15.37
C LEU A 243 -28.20 17.46 14.59
N LEU A 244 -28.01 16.19 14.23
CA LEU A 244 -29.01 15.42 13.49
C LEU A 244 -30.22 15.05 14.36
N SER A 245 -30.04 14.81 15.66
CA SER A 245 -31.14 14.60 16.61
C SER A 245 -32.00 15.84 16.77
N ILE A 246 -31.40 17.04 16.87
CA ILE A 246 -32.14 18.31 16.89
C ILE A 246 -32.93 18.47 15.59
N LEU A 247 -32.30 18.24 14.44
CA LEU A 247 -32.99 18.31 13.15
C LEU A 247 -34.16 17.31 13.07
N ALA A 248 -33.94 16.06 13.46
CA ALA A 248 -34.96 15.01 13.45
C ALA A 248 -36.16 15.42 14.32
N LEU A 249 -35.91 15.88 15.56
CA LEU A 249 -36.95 16.35 16.48
C LEU A 249 -37.76 17.51 15.88
N LEU A 250 -37.08 18.52 15.31
CA LEU A 250 -37.74 19.67 14.70
C LEU A 250 -38.53 19.28 13.44
N LEU A 251 -38.13 18.25 12.71
CA LEU A 251 -38.89 17.74 11.55
C LEU A 251 -40.11 16.93 11.99
N THR A 252 -39.99 16.10 13.04
CA THR A 252 -41.08 15.24 13.53
C THR A 252 -42.14 16.01 14.28
N SER A 253 -41.75 17.03 15.04
CA SER A 253 -42.65 17.81 15.91
C SER A 253 -43.26 19.03 15.23
N ASN A 254 -42.92 19.32 13.97
CA ASN A 254 -43.42 20.51 13.28
C ASN A 254 -44.69 20.21 12.45
N PRO A 255 -45.87 20.65 12.90
CA PRO A 255 -47.14 20.38 12.23
C PRO A 255 -47.26 21.08 10.87
N LYS A 256 -46.43 22.09 10.58
CA LYS A 256 -46.46 22.83 9.31
C LYS A 256 -45.85 22.05 8.13
N ILE A 257 -45.12 20.97 8.41
CA ILE A 257 -44.37 20.21 7.41
C ILE A 257 -44.59 18.68 7.52
N PRO A 258 -45.85 18.19 7.53
CA PRO A 258 -46.17 16.79 7.84
C PRO A 258 -45.52 15.77 6.89
N ARG A 259 -45.20 16.19 5.65
CA ARG A 259 -44.48 15.36 4.66
C ARG A 259 -43.06 14.99 5.11
N LEU A 260 -42.45 15.78 6.01
CA LEU A 260 -41.09 15.57 6.50
C LEU A 260 -41.02 14.82 7.83
N SER A 261 -42.16 14.54 8.48
CA SER A 261 -42.19 13.78 9.73
C SER A 261 -41.66 12.35 9.54
N LYS A 262 -42.06 11.65 8.47
CA LYS A 262 -41.54 10.30 8.15
C LYS A 262 -40.03 10.30 7.85
N PRO A 263 -39.49 11.18 6.97
CA PRO A 263 -38.05 11.35 6.83
C PRO A 263 -37.32 11.67 8.15
N GLY A 264 -37.90 12.48 9.04
CA GLY A 264 -37.35 12.78 10.36
C GLY A 264 -37.29 11.56 11.29
N LEU A 265 -38.34 10.72 11.32
CA LEU A 265 -38.32 9.44 12.06
C LEU A 265 -37.26 8.49 11.50
N LEU A 266 -37.16 8.39 10.17
CA LEU A 266 -36.13 7.60 9.51
C LEU A 266 -34.72 8.13 9.82
N LEU A 267 -34.53 9.45 9.90
CA LEU A 267 -33.27 10.07 10.30
C LEU A 267 -32.85 9.61 11.70
N ASN A 268 -33.78 9.63 12.67
CA ASN A 268 -33.51 9.17 14.03
C ASN A 268 -33.16 7.68 14.08
N PHE A 269 -33.90 6.83 13.35
CA PHE A 269 -33.62 5.40 13.26
C PHE A 269 -32.23 5.11 12.69
N LEU A 270 -31.90 5.73 11.55
CA LEU A 270 -30.58 5.58 10.92
C LEU A 270 -29.46 6.09 11.83
N LEU A 271 -29.70 7.17 12.58
CA LEU A 271 -28.73 7.74 13.50
C LEU A 271 -28.43 6.82 14.69
N LEU A 272 -29.46 6.20 15.29
CA LEU A 272 -29.30 5.19 16.34
C LEU A 272 -28.58 3.94 15.83
N ALA A 273 -28.89 3.51 14.60
CA ALA A 273 -28.16 2.42 13.95
C ALA A 273 -26.69 2.79 13.74
N GLN A 274 -26.39 4.01 13.27
CA GLN A 274 -25.02 4.47 13.02
C GLN A 274 -24.15 4.44 14.27
N ILE A 275 -24.66 4.95 15.40
CA ILE A 275 -23.92 4.94 16.68
C ILE A 275 -23.76 3.53 17.21
N SER A 276 -24.84 2.73 17.21
CA SER A 276 -24.78 1.34 17.67
C SER A 276 -23.72 0.54 16.88
N LEU A 277 -23.68 0.73 15.56
CA LEU A 277 -22.66 0.12 14.70
C LEU A 277 -21.25 0.68 14.96
N GLY A 278 -21.11 1.97 15.25
CA GLY A 278 -19.83 2.59 15.58
C GLY A 278 -19.26 2.08 16.91
N ILE A 279 -20.08 1.98 17.95
CA ILE A 279 -19.70 1.40 19.25
C ILE A 279 -19.39 -0.09 19.07
N GLY A 280 -20.26 -0.82 18.37
CA GLY A 280 -20.06 -2.24 18.08
C GLY A 280 -18.77 -2.51 17.28
N ALA A 281 -18.40 -1.63 16.36
CA ALA A 281 -17.14 -1.72 15.63
C ALA A 281 -15.91 -1.65 16.56
N ILE A 282 -15.97 -0.88 17.65
CA ILE A 282 -14.88 -0.81 18.62
C ILE A 282 -14.91 -2.06 19.51
N LEU A 283 -16.04 -2.33 20.16
CA LEU A 283 -16.18 -3.42 21.14
C LEU A 283 -15.91 -4.80 20.55
N LEU A 284 -16.25 -5.00 19.28
CA LEU A 284 -16.08 -6.28 18.58
C LEU A 284 -14.80 -6.33 17.72
N ARG A 285 -13.89 -5.36 17.90
CA ARG A 285 -12.59 -5.28 17.19
C ARG A 285 -12.71 -5.27 15.67
N LEU A 286 -13.59 -4.39 15.16
CA LEU A 286 -13.77 -4.03 13.75
C LEU A 286 -14.11 -5.22 12.82
N PRO A 287 -15.17 -6.00 13.07
CA PRO A 287 -15.54 -7.09 12.17
C PRO A 287 -16.09 -6.51 10.85
N ALA A 288 -15.71 -7.12 9.73
CA ALA A 288 -16.02 -6.60 8.39
C ALA A 288 -17.51 -6.31 8.15
N PRO A 289 -18.47 -7.17 8.55
CA PRO A 289 -19.90 -6.88 8.38
C PRO A 289 -20.35 -5.60 9.10
N ILE A 290 -19.83 -5.33 10.29
CA ILE A 290 -20.19 -4.13 11.06
C ILE A 290 -19.59 -2.89 10.41
N ALA A 291 -18.34 -2.94 9.97
CA ALA A 291 -17.69 -1.82 9.30
C ALA A 291 -18.39 -1.45 7.97
N VAL A 292 -18.85 -2.46 7.21
CA VAL A 292 -19.64 -2.26 5.99
C VAL A 292 -21.02 -1.70 6.30
N ALA A 293 -21.71 -2.25 7.30
CA ALA A 293 -23.01 -1.74 7.73
C ALA A 293 -22.90 -0.28 8.19
N HIS A 294 -21.88 0.05 8.99
CA HIS A 294 -21.60 1.40 9.47
C HIS A 294 -21.38 2.38 8.30
N SER A 295 -20.63 1.97 7.27
CA SER A 295 -20.39 2.80 6.07
C SER A 295 -21.66 2.95 5.21
N THR A 296 -22.46 1.90 5.11
CA THR A 296 -23.70 1.88 4.31
C THR A 296 -24.77 2.76 4.96
N VAL A 297 -24.94 2.66 6.28
CA VAL A 297 -25.89 3.51 7.03
C VAL A 297 -25.49 4.98 6.94
N ALA A 298 -24.19 5.32 6.93
CA ALA A 298 -23.74 6.69 6.67
C ALA A 298 -24.15 7.22 5.29
N ALA A 299 -24.07 6.38 4.24
CA ALA A 299 -24.56 6.76 2.91
C ALA A 299 -26.09 6.91 2.86
N LEU A 300 -26.83 6.09 3.63
CA LEU A 300 -28.29 6.23 3.77
C LEU A 300 -28.68 7.50 4.53
N LEU A 301 -27.91 7.90 5.55
CA LEU A 301 -28.06 9.19 6.23
C LEU A 301 -27.88 10.36 5.26
N LEU A 302 -26.86 10.28 4.38
CA LEU A 302 -26.66 11.28 3.32
C LEU A 302 -27.86 11.37 2.39
N LEU A 303 -28.37 10.24 1.88
CA LEU A 303 -29.56 10.21 1.04
C LEU A 303 -30.80 10.78 1.75
N ASN A 304 -31.00 10.45 3.02
CA ASN A 304 -32.11 10.95 3.82
C ASN A 304 -32.02 12.48 4.01
N LEU A 305 -30.84 13.04 4.30
CA LEU A 305 -30.63 14.49 4.38
C LEU A 305 -30.84 15.19 3.03
N LEU A 306 -30.37 14.60 1.93
CA LEU A 306 -30.64 15.12 0.58
C LEU A 306 -32.14 15.11 0.26
N HIS A 307 -32.87 14.10 0.72
CA HIS A 307 -34.32 14.03 0.61
C HIS A 307 -35.00 15.17 1.36
N ILE A 308 -34.63 15.36 2.64
CA ILE A 308 -35.14 16.45 3.48
C ILE A 308 -34.86 17.80 2.81
N LEU A 309 -33.63 18.06 2.38
CA LEU A 309 -33.22 19.30 1.73
C LEU A 309 -33.95 19.55 0.41
N PHE A 310 -34.26 18.50 -0.36
CA PHE A 310 -35.02 18.61 -1.60
C PHE A 310 -36.43 19.15 -1.32
N TYR A 311 -37.11 18.62 -0.30
CA TYR A 311 -38.46 19.03 0.06
C TYR A 311 -38.52 20.33 0.88
N LEU A 312 -37.40 20.76 1.46
CA LEU A 312 -37.25 22.07 2.08
C LEU A 312 -36.83 23.18 1.09
N ARG A 313 -36.72 22.92 -0.22
CA ARG A 313 -36.27 23.92 -1.21
C ARG A 313 -37.33 25.03 -1.40
N LYS A 314 -36.87 26.29 -1.54
CA LYS A 314 -37.71 27.40 -2.02
C LYS A 314 -38.10 27.17 -3.49
N PRO A 315 -39.36 27.42 -3.91
CA PRO A 315 -39.65 27.54 -5.33
C PRO A 315 -38.80 28.66 -5.95
N ALA A 316 -38.31 28.45 -7.17
CA ALA A 316 -37.63 29.50 -7.91
C ALA A 316 -38.65 30.58 -8.32
N PRO A 317 -38.31 31.88 -8.26
CA PRO A 317 -39.10 32.90 -8.94
C PRO A 317 -39.09 32.62 -10.45
N ALA A 318 -40.25 32.72 -11.11
CA ALA A 318 -40.46 32.30 -12.48
C ALA A 318 -39.87 33.25 -13.56
N GLU A 319 -38.86 34.06 -13.26
CA GLU A 319 -38.57 35.27 -14.06
C GLU A 319 -37.07 35.56 -14.28
N ALA A 320 -36.27 34.53 -14.54
CA ALA A 320 -34.85 34.69 -14.90
C ALA A 320 -34.44 33.86 -16.14
N ALA A 321 -35.41 33.64 -17.04
CA ALA A 321 -35.17 33.05 -18.36
C ALA A 321 -35.39 34.12 -19.44
N ALA A 322 -34.68 35.24 -19.33
CA ALA A 322 -34.53 36.22 -20.42
C ALA A 322 -33.34 37.12 -20.10
N GLY A 323 -32.37 37.18 -21.00
CA GLY A 323 -31.40 38.27 -21.05
C GLY A 323 -29.93 37.85 -21.01
N ALA A 324 -29.31 37.97 -22.18
CA ALA A 324 -27.94 38.41 -22.42
C ALA A 324 -26.91 37.32 -22.81
N GLU A 325 -26.75 37.18 -24.12
CA GLU A 325 -25.54 36.72 -24.80
C GLU A 325 -24.49 37.83 -24.95
N ALA A 326 -23.24 37.35 -25.17
CA ALA A 326 -22.04 37.99 -25.75
C ALA A 326 -21.01 38.62 -24.80
N PRO A 327 -19.72 38.69 -25.19
CA PRO A 327 -18.88 37.69 -25.88
C PRO A 327 -17.53 37.43 -25.18
N VAL A 328 -16.88 36.34 -25.57
CA VAL A 328 -15.55 35.90 -25.08
C VAL A 328 -14.43 36.70 -25.74
N ARG A 329 -13.56 37.33 -24.92
CA ARG A 329 -12.25 37.87 -25.32
C ARG A 329 -11.18 36.82 -25.03
N ARG A 330 -10.51 36.35 -26.08
CA ARG A 330 -9.28 35.54 -26.00
C ARG A 330 -8.10 36.48 -25.75
N GLU A 331 -7.33 36.22 -24.70
CA GLU A 331 -5.97 36.72 -24.53
C GLU A 331 -4.98 35.58 -24.75
N ALA A 332 -3.94 35.92 -25.52
CA ALA A 332 -2.88 35.03 -25.96
C ALA A 332 -1.82 34.87 -24.86
N ILE A 333 -1.35 33.63 -24.66
CA ILE A 333 -0.21 33.30 -23.80
C ILE A 333 1.05 33.25 -24.68
N ALA A 334 2.09 33.98 -24.27
CA ALA A 334 3.40 34.04 -24.90
C ALA A 334 4.23 32.75 -24.63
N PRO A 335 5.21 32.41 -25.51
CA PRO A 335 5.97 31.17 -25.40
C PRO A 335 7.07 31.26 -24.33
N ILE A 336 7.24 30.21 -23.53
CA ILE A 336 8.38 30.03 -22.62
C ILE A 336 9.43 29.18 -23.34
N ALA A 337 10.66 29.66 -23.27
CA ALA A 337 11.85 29.14 -23.91
C ALA A 337 12.27 27.75 -23.43
N GLU A 338 12.88 27.02 -24.36
CA GLU A 338 13.53 25.73 -24.24
C GLU A 338 14.77 25.82 -23.32
N VAL A 339 14.81 25.02 -22.26
CA VAL A 339 15.97 24.87 -21.38
C VAL A 339 16.75 23.63 -21.80
N VAL A 340 17.94 23.87 -22.36
CA VAL A 340 18.95 22.87 -22.68
C VAL A 340 19.73 22.52 -21.41
N LEU A 341 19.74 21.25 -21.02
CA LEU A 341 20.61 20.73 -19.94
C LEU A 341 21.98 20.35 -20.52
N PRO A 342 23.11 20.74 -19.88
CA PRO A 342 24.44 20.28 -20.27
C PRO A 342 24.69 18.82 -19.82
N PRO A 343 25.64 18.11 -20.44
CA PRO A 343 25.95 16.72 -20.11
C PRO A 343 26.65 16.62 -18.75
N VAL A 344 26.23 15.65 -17.94
CA VAL A 344 26.93 15.26 -16.70
C VAL A 344 28.01 14.25 -17.06
N GLU A 345 29.26 14.62 -16.86
CA GLU A 345 30.42 13.72 -16.93
C GLU A 345 30.47 12.80 -15.70
N ILE A 346 30.68 11.51 -15.93
CA ILE A 346 30.86 10.48 -14.90
C ILE A 346 32.37 10.32 -14.66
N PRO A 347 32.91 10.54 -13.44
CA PRO A 347 34.31 10.25 -13.14
C PRO A 347 34.56 8.74 -13.07
N PRO A 348 35.75 8.26 -13.48
CA PRO A 348 36.10 6.84 -13.39
C PRO A 348 36.32 6.42 -11.93
N ALA A 349 35.66 5.34 -11.52
CA ALA A 349 35.84 4.74 -10.20
C ALA A 349 37.19 3.99 -10.15
N ALA A 350 38.08 4.46 -9.28
CA ALA A 350 39.27 3.73 -8.85
C ALA A 350 38.92 2.83 -7.65
N LEU A 351 39.57 1.66 -7.58
CA LEU A 351 39.48 0.71 -6.48
C LEU A 351 40.08 1.32 -5.20
N GLU A 352 39.27 1.46 -4.14
CA GLU A 352 39.63 2.13 -2.88
C GLU A 352 39.69 1.16 -1.67
N PRO A 353 40.54 1.43 -0.66
CA PRO A 353 40.90 0.50 0.42
C PRO A 353 39.80 0.27 1.49
N ALA A 354 40.00 -0.77 2.33
CA ALA A 354 39.09 -1.26 3.38
C ALA A 354 38.43 -0.22 4.33
N PRO A 355 39.05 0.92 4.70
CA PRO A 355 38.40 1.95 5.52
C PRO A 355 37.15 2.55 4.85
N ALA A 356 37.09 2.59 3.52
CA ALA A 356 35.95 3.14 2.77
C ALA A 356 34.73 2.20 2.75
N LEU A 357 34.92 0.89 2.94
CA LEU A 357 33.84 -0.12 2.91
C LEU A 357 32.95 -0.01 4.16
N PHE A 358 33.59 0.09 5.33
CA PHE A 358 32.90 0.26 6.62
C PHE A 358 32.13 1.58 6.68
N GLU A 359 32.71 2.69 6.19
CA GLU A 359 32.02 3.97 6.13
C GLU A 359 30.79 3.95 5.21
N ARG A 360 30.86 3.22 4.09
CA ARG A 360 29.68 3.00 3.23
C ARG A 360 28.61 2.16 3.91
N LEU A 361 29.00 1.10 4.63
CA LEU A 361 28.07 0.27 5.40
C LEU A 361 27.40 1.08 6.52
N LYS A 362 28.19 1.86 7.28
CA LYS A 362 27.72 2.78 8.30
C LYS A 362 26.74 3.81 7.74
N SER A 363 27.07 4.40 6.59
CA SER A 363 26.20 5.34 5.87
C SER A 363 24.88 4.67 5.43
N GLY A 364 24.96 3.48 4.82
CA GLY A 364 23.80 2.70 4.38
C GLY A 364 22.89 2.29 5.53
N LEU A 365 23.43 1.98 6.71
CA LEU A 365 22.61 1.65 7.88
C LEU A 365 22.11 2.88 8.65
N GLY A 366 22.47 4.10 8.22
CA GLY A 366 22.24 5.34 8.97
C GLY A 366 20.80 5.56 9.44
N LYS A 367 19.81 5.20 8.62
CA LYS A 367 18.38 5.31 8.98
C LYS A 367 17.94 4.27 10.02
N THR A 368 18.40 3.03 9.91
CA THR A 368 18.08 1.95 10.86
C THR A 368 18.80 2.20 12.20
N ARG A 369 20.07 2.62 12.13
CA ARG A 369 20.88 3.07 13.27
C ARG A 369 20.23 4.23 14.05
N GLY A 370 19.70 5.24 13.34
CA GLY A 370 19.11 6.42 13.96
C GLY A 370 17.95 6.11 14.92
N GLY A 371 17.20 5.02 14.66
CA GLY A 371 16.14 4.55 15.56
C GLY A 371 16.69 3.85 16.81
N LEU A 372 17.43 2.75 16.63
CA LEU A 372 17.88 1.88 17.72
C LEU A 372 18.99 2.53 18.56
N THR A 373 20.04 3.03 17.92
CA THR A 373 21.20 3.62 18.60
C THR A 373 20.87 5.00 19.16
N GLY A 374 20.02 5.77 18.47
CA GLY A 374 19.50 7.04 19.00
C GLY A 374 18.67 6.86 20.28
N PHE A 375 17.86 5.80 20.36
CA PHE A 375 17.12 5.46 21.58
C PHE A 375 18.07 5.08 22.74
N LEU A 376 19.07 4.23 22.49
CA LEU A 376 20.05 3.82 23.52
C LEU A 376 20.93 4.99 24.00
N ALA A 377 21.34 5.88 23.10
CA ALA A 377 22.12 7.07 23.44
C ALA A 377 21.32 8.05 24.32
N ASN A 378 20.04 8.27 24.01
CA ASN A 378 19.15 9.07 24.85
C ASN A 378 18.96 8.46 26.25
N LEU A 379 19.02 7.13 26.34
CA LEU A 379 18.95 6.42 27.61
C LEU A 379 20.19 6.64 28.49
N ALA A 380 21.36 6.63 27.88
CA ALA A 380 22.63 6.91 28.55
C ALA A 380 22.68 8.35 29.11
N LEU A 381 22.09 9.31 28.41
CA LEU A 381 22.00 10.71 28.85
C LEU A 381 20.98 10.93 29.98
N GLY A 382 19.94 10.10 30.05
CA GLY A 382 18.79 10.27 30.95
C GLY A 382 18.94 9.68 32.36
N LYS A 383 20.00 8.92 32.65
CA LYS A 383 20.17 8.16 33.92
C LYS A 383 18.89 7.43 34.36
N LYS A 384 18.17 6.79 33.42
CA LYS A 384 17.06 5.90 33.78
C LYS A 384 17.63 4.67 34.49
N ALA A 385 16.95 4.21 35.54
CA ALA A 385 17.25 2.90 36.13
C ALA A 385 17.00 1.82 35.07
N ILE A 386 17.84 0.79 35.04
CA ILE A 386 17.61 -0.37 34.17
C ILE A 386 16.59 -1.24 34.89
N ASP A 387 15.35 -1.16 34.43
CA ASP A 387 14.20 -1.86 35.01
C ASP A 387 13.39 -2.56 33.92
N ARG A 388 12.29 -3.21 34.31
CA ARG A 388 11.44 -3.97 33.37
C ARG A 388 10.74 -3.06 32.38
N ASP A 389 10.36 -1.85 32.78
CA ASP A 389 9.73 -0.85 31.91
C ASP A 389 10.68 -0.44 30.76
N LEU A 390 11.98 -0.31 31.04
CA LEU A 390 12.98 -0.09 30.01
C LEU A 390 13.08 -1.27 29.02
N LEU A 391 12.99 -2.51 29.49
CA LEU A 391 13.03 -3.67 28.59
C LEU A 391 11.80 -3.70 27.66
N GLU A 392 10.63 -3.27 28.13
CA GLU A 392 9.44 -3.08 27.29
C GLU A 392 9.65 -1.98 26.22
N ASP A 393 10.31 -0.87 26.57
CA ASP A 393 10.66 0.16 25.59
C ASP A 393 11.62 -0.38 24.52
N ILE A 394 12.63 -1.19 24.92
CA ILE A 394 13.56 -1.85 24.00
C ILE A 394 12.80 -2.84 23.09
N GLU A 395 11.88 -3.63 23.66
CA GLU A 395 11.03 -4.55 22.90
C GLU A 395 10.29 -3.82 21.77
N ALA A 396 9.65 -2.69 22.11
CA ALA A 396 8.93 -1.87 21.16
C ALA A 396 9.85 -1.34 20.04
N GLN A 397 11.07 -0.91 20.36
CA GLN A 397 12.03 -0.44 19.36
C GLN A 397 12.51 -1.56 18.43
N LEU A 398 12.84 -2.74 18.97
CA LEU A 398 13.25 -3.90 18.18
C LEU A 398 12.14 -4.33 17.22
N LEU A 399 10.87 -4.31 17.67
CA LEU A 399 9.71 -4.59 16.82
C LEU A 399 9.51 -3.53 15.74
N MET A 400 9.67 -2.23 16.07
CA MET A 400 9.58 -1.14 15.09
C MET A 400 10.67 -1.21 14.01
N ALA A 401 11.85 -1.74 14.36
CA ALA A 401 12.95 -1.98 13.42
C ALA A 401 12.77 -3.23 12.53
N ASP A 402 11.61 -3.92 12.61
CA ASP A 402 11.28 -5.14 11.87
C ASP A 402 12.15 -6.37 12.22
N ILE A 403 12.70 -6.44 13.45
CA ILE A 403 13.49 -7.61 13.95
C ILE A 403 12.61 -8.86 14.11
N GLY A 404 11.31 -8.68 14.29
CA GLY A 404 10.32 -9.76 14.34
C GLY A 404 10.09 -10.31 15.75
N VAL A 405 8.85 -10.72 16.01
CA VAL A 405 8.37 -11.08 17.36
C VAL A 405 9.20 -12.18 18.01
N SER A 406 9.50 -13.26 17.29
CA SER A 406 10.24 -14.39 17.86
C SER A 406 11.66 -14.02 18.27
N ALA A 407 12.38 -13.28 17.44
CA ALA A 407 13.75 -12.85 17.74
C ALA A 407 13.75 -11.81 18.87
N THR A 408 12.81 -10.86 18.85
CA THR A 408 12.66 -9.88 19.92
C THR A 408 12.36 -10.55 21.27
N GLN A 409 11.43 -11.51 21.33
CA GLN A 409 11.10 -12.19 22.58
C GLN A 409 12.29 -12.92 23.20
N GLU A 410 13.14 -13.53 22.37
CA GLU A 410 14.37 -14.19 22.82
C GLU A 410 15.39 -13.18 23.38
N ILE A 411 15.60 -12.07 22.67
CA ILE A 411 16.45 -10.96 23.14
C ILE A 411 15.94 -10.43 24.48
N ILE A 412 14.65 -10.15 24.60
CA ILE A 412 14.07 -9.59 25.83
C ILE A 412 14.11 -10.59 26.98
N ALA A 413 13.89 -11.87 26.72
CA ALA A 413 14.03 -12.92 27.74
C ALA A 413 15.47 -13.00 28.26
N ASP A 414 16.47 -12.94 27.38
CA ASP A 414 17.88 -12.94 27.76
C ASP A 414 18.28 -11.68 28.55
N LEU A 415 17.83 -10.50 28.11
CA LEU A 415 18.06 -9.25 28.83
C LEU A 415 17.37 -9.25 30.20
N THR A 416 16.14 -9.75 30.30
CA THR A 416 15.41 -9.89 31.58
C THR A 416 16.15 -10.83 32.52
N SER A 417 16.62 -11.96 32.00
CA SER A 417 17.39 -12.93 32.79
C SER A 417 18.72 -12.35 33.28
N SER A 418 19.38 -11.55 32.46
CA SER A 418 20.63 -10.86 32.80
C SER A 418 20.38 -9.72 33.82
N LEU A 419 19.24 -9.05 33.73
CA LEU A 419 18.80 -8.06 34.72
C LEU A 419 18.53 -8.71 36.09
N ASP A 420 17.77 -9.80 36.11
CA ASP A 420 17.43 -10.53 37.34
C ASP A 420 18.68 -11.13 38.03
N ARG A 421 19.77 -11.37 37.27
CA ARG A 421 21.08 -11.81 37.79
C ARG A 421 22.02 -10.67 38.19
N HIS A 422 21.59 -9.41 38.13
CA HIS A 422 22.44 -8.23 38.37
C HIS A 422 23.69 -8.19 37.46
N GLN A 423 23.53 -8.49 36.17
CA GLN A 423 24.60 -8.44 35.16
C GLN A 423 24.50 -7.19 34.26
N LEU A 424 23.46 -6.38 34.43
CA LEU A 424 23.18 -5.17 33.63
C LEU A 424 23.27 -3.93 34.52
N ASP A 425 24.47 -3.64 35.03
CA ASP A 425 24.71 -2.58 36.02
C ASP A 425 24.64 -1.17 35.41
N ASP A 426 24.89 -1.04 34.11
CA ASP A 426 24.83 0.22 33.39
C ASP A 426 24.37 0.05 31.93
N VAL A 427 24.13 1.20 31.27
CA VAL A 427 23.65 1.24 29.89
C VAL A 427 24.69 0.65 28.91
N SER A 428 25.98 0.69 29.26
CA SER A 428 27.04 0.09 28.45
C SER A 428 26.98 -1.44 28.49
N ALA A 429 26.76 -2.04 29.66
CA ALA A 429 26.57 -3.47 29.85
C ALA A 429 25.30 -3.96 29.13
N LEU A 430 24.19 -3.22 29.25
CA LEU A 430 22.95 -3.48 28.50
C LEU A 430 23.16 -3.43 26.98
N THR A 431 23.81 -2.37 26.48
CA THR A 431 24.09 -2.20 25.05
C THR A 431 25.04 -3.29 24.55
N GLY A 432 26.05 -3.65 25.34
CA GLY A 432 26.98 -4.75 25.05
C GLY A 432 26.27 -6.08 24.94
N ARG A 433 25.37 -6.40 25.89
CA ARG A 433 24.60 -7.65 25.87
C ARG A 433 23.63 -7.71 24.69
N LEU A 434 22.94 -6.62 24.39
CA LEU A 434 22.06 -6.53 23.21
C LEU A 434 22.85 -6.72 21.92
N ARG A 435 24.02 -6.08 21.79
CA ARG A 435 24.91 -6.22 20.63
C ARG A 435 25.38 -7.67 20.44
N GLU A 436 25.78 -8.32 21.52
CA GLU A 436 26.20 -9.73 21.52
C GLU A 436 25.06 -10.64 21.07
N HIS A 437 23.86 -10.48 21.64
CA HIS A 437 22.72 -11.32 21.28
C HIS A 437 22.26 -11.12 19.81
N LEU A 438 22.31 -9.89 19.30
CA LEU A 438 22.04 -9.61 17.89
C LEU A 438 23.10 -10.24 16.98
N TYR A 439 24.38 -10.26 17.41
CA TYR A 439 25.44 -10.96 16.70
C TYR A 439 25.21 -12.47 16.66
N GLU A 440 24.86 -13.09 17.79
CA GLU A 440 24.57 -14.52 17.91
C GLU A 440 23.43 -14.97 16.96
N LEU A 441 22.44 -14.09 16.70
CA LEU A 441 21.38 -14.36 15.72
C LEU A 441 21.86 -14.37 14.27
N LEU A 442 22.92 -13.62 13.94
CA LEU A 442 23.41 -13.44 12.57
C LEU A 442 24.63 -14.29 12.24
N GLU A 443 25.45 -14.66 13.23
CA GLU A 443 26.65 -15.48 13.04
C GLU A 443 26.38 -16.76 12.25
N PRO A 444 25.32 -17.54 12.50
CA PRO A 444 25.05 -18.79 11.77
C PRO A 444 24.72 -18.61 10.28
N VAL A 445 24.38 -17.39 9.86
CA VAL A 445 24.06 -17.09 8.45
C VAL A 445 25.14 -16.24 7.77
N SER A 446 26.23 -15.92 8.46
CA SER A 446 27.33 -15.09 7.98
C SER A 446 28.36 -15.90 7.19
N HIS A 447 27.94 -16.44 6.04
CA HIS A 447 28.80 -17.24 5.18
C HIS A 447 28.95 -16.61 3.78
N PRO A 448 30.16 -16.18 3.38
CA PRO A 448 30.43 -15.70 2.03
C PRO A 448 30.07 -16.75 0.96
N LEU A 449 29.78 -16.30 -0.25
CA LEU A 449 29.59 -17.19 -1.40
C LEU A 449 30.93 -17.87 -1.76
N ALA A 450 30.97 -19.19 -1.71
CA ALA A 450 32.13 -19.98 -2.14
C ALA A 450 31.90 -20.50 -3.57
N VAL A 451 32.63 -19.95 -4.54
CA VAL A 451 32.56 -20.39 -5.94
C VAL A 451 33.62 -21.46 -6.19
N ASP A 452 33.23 -22.73 -6.05
CA ASP A 452 34.13 -23.87 -6.28
C ASP A 452 34.24 -24.20 -7.78
N THR A 453 35.11 -23.44 -8.45
CA THR A 453 35.40 -23.63 -9.88
C THR A 453 36.24 -24.89 -10.19
N ALA A 454 36.80 -25.53 -9.17
CA ALA A 454 37.55 -26.78 -9.32
C ALA A 454 36.62 -27.99 -9.38
N ALA A 455 35.56 -27.99 -8.56
CA ALA A 455 34.52 -29.01 -8.61
C ALA A 455 33.50 -28.78 -9.73
N HIS A 456 33.19 -27.53 -10.05
CA HIS A 456 32.10 -27.17 -10.96
C HIS A 456 32.53 -26.13 -11.99
N LYS A 457 32.44 -26.49 -13.28
CA LYS A 457 32.79 -25.59 -14.39
C LYS A 457 31.78 -25.72 -15.54
N PRO A 458 30.77 -24.84 -15.63
CA PRO A 458 30.59 -23.62 -14.85
C PRO A 458 29.98 -23.86 -13.46
N PHE A 459 30.37 -23.05 -12.47
CA PHE A 459 29.59 -22.84 -11.26
C PHE A 459 28.34 -22.01 -11.63
N VAL A 460 27.15 -22.51 -11.30
CA VAL A 460 25.89 -21.93 -11.79
C VAL A 460 25.09 -21.30 -10.66
N ILE A 461 24.86 -19.99 -10.77
CA ILE A 461 24.09 -19.17 -9.84
C ILE A 461 22.75 -18.84 -10.46
N LEU A 462 21.66 -19.31 -9.85
CA LEU A 462 20.29 -18.97 -10.24
C LEU A 462 19.79 -17.83 -9.34
N VAL A 463 19.56 -16.65 -9.90
CA VAL A 463 19.12 -15.47 -9.14
C VAL A 463 17.61 -15.34 -9.23
N VAL A 464 16.94 -15.42 -8.09
CA VAL A 464 15.48 -15.39 -7.97
C VAL A 464 15.01 -14.25 -7.08
N GLY A 465 13.71 -13.95 -7.12
CA GLY A 465 13.09 -12.87 -6.34
C GLY A 465 12.09 -12.07 -7.15
N VAL A 466 11.40 -11.15 -6.50
CA VAL A 466 10.27 -10.45 -7.13
C VAL A 466 10.71 -9.25 -7.95
N ASN A 467 9.81 -8.64 -8.71
CA ASN A 467 10.14 -7.45 -9.48
C ASN A 467 10.41 -6.25 -8.55
N GLY A 468 11.37 -5.41 -8.92
CA GLY A 468 11.69 -4.18 -8.18
C GLY A 468 12.59 -4.35 -6.94
N VAL A 469 12.96 -5.58 -6.55
CA VAL A 469 13.91 -5.84 -5.43
C VAL A 469 15.38 -5.70 -5.82
N GLY A 470 15.66 -5.45 -7.11
CA GLY A 470 17.03 -5.23 -7.59
C GLY A 470 17.78 -6.48 -8.08
N LYS A 471 17.08 -7.53 -8.56
CA LYS A 471 17.71 -8.74 -9.15
C LYS A 471 18.75 -8.45 -10.23
N THR A 472 18.33 -7.85 -11.34
CA THR A 472 19.18 -7.58 -12.50
C THR A 472 20.36 -6.65 -12.13
N THR A 473 20.13 -5.68 -11.25
CA THR A 473 21.21 -4.84 -10.70
C THR A 473 22.20 -5.66 -9.86
N THR A 474 21.70 -6.55 -8.99
CA THR A 474 22.54 -7.45 -8.18
C THR A 474 23.38 -8.37 -9.06
N ILE A 475 22.78 -8.91 -10.13
CA ILE A 475 23.49 -9.74 -11.12
C ILE A 475 24.64 -8.96 -11.76
N GLY A 476 24.39 -7.73 -12.21
CA GLY A 476 25.42 -6.87 -12.80
C GLY A 476 26.58 -6.58 -11.85
N LYS A 477 26.28 -6.22 -10.59
CA LYS A 477 27.29 -5.97 -9.55
C LYS A 477 28.08 -7.24 -9.21
N LEU A 478 27.40 -8.37 -9.04
CA LEU A 478 28.02 -9.67 -8.75
C LEU A 478 28.91 -10.14 -9.91
N ALA A 479 28.46 -9.99 -11.15
CA ALA A 479 29.22 -10.35 -12.34
C ALA A 479 30.54 -9.57 -12.44
N LYS A 480 30.49 -8.25 -12.19
CA LYS A 480 31.70 -7.42 -12.12
C LYS A 480 32.61 -7.83 -10.98
N ARG A 481 32.07 -8.11 -9.79
CA ARG A 481 32.83 -8.56 -8.61
C ARG A 481 33.58 -9.86 -8.91
N LEU A 482 32.90 -10.87 -9.45
CA LEU A 482 33.51 -12.16 -9.82
C LEU A 482 34.56 -12.01 -10.93
N LYS A 483 34.31 -11.15 -11.93
CA LYS A 483 35.30 -10.82 -12.97
C LYS A 483 36.55 -10.16 -12.37
N ASN A 484 36.38 -9.24 -11.42
CA ASN A 484 37.49 -8.59 -10.70
C ASN A 484 38.27 -9.58 -9.81
N GLN A 485 37.63 -10.67 -9.36
CA GLN A 485 38.28 -11.78 -8.64
C GLN A 485 39.03 -12.74 -9.58
N GLY A 486 38.99 -12.51 -10.90
CA GLY A 486 39.70 -13.30 -11.91
C GLY A 486 38.88 -14.42 -12.54
N HIS A 487 37.60 -14.56 -12.20
CA HIS A 487 36.73 -15.56 -12.82
C HIS A 487 36.26 -15.11 -14.20
N SER A 488 36.22 -16.04 -15.16
CA SER A 488 35.45 -15.85 -16.39
C SER A 488 33.96 -16.00 -16.09
N VAL A 489 33.16 -15.00 -16.46
CA VAL A 489 31.73 -14.92 -16.15
C VAL A 489 30.91 -14.88 -17.44
N MET A 490 29.75 -15.54 -17.43
CA MET A 490 28.71 -15.44 -18.45
C MET A 490 27.36 -15.16 -17.79
N LEU A 491 26.48 -14.45 -18.48
CA LEU A 491 25.12 -14.15 -18.03
C LEU A 491 24.09 -14.85 -18.91
N ALA A 492 22.97 -15.29 -18.33
CA ALA A 492 21.80 -15.79 -19.06
C ALA A 492 20.57 -14.94 -18.74
N ALA A 493 19.94 -14.37 -19.77
CA ALA A 493 18.80 -13.45 -19.65
C ALA A 493 17.47 -14.21 -19.56
N GLY A 494 17.21 -14.87 -18.42
CA GLY A 494 16.00 -15.65 -18.21
C GLY A 494 14.75 -14.86 -17.79
N ASP A 495 14.79 -13.53 -17.59
CA ASP A 495 13.58 -12.68 -17.51
C ASP A 495 13.08 -12.32 -18.92
N THR A 496 12.73 -13.36 -19.70
CA THR A 496 12.36 -13.24 -21.13
C THR A 496 11.04 -12.50 -21.35
N PHE A 497 10.19 -12.40 -20.31
CA PHE A 497 8.90 -11.73 -20.39
C PHE A 497 9.06 -10.21 -20.45
N ARG A 498 10.11 -9.66 -19.85
CA ARG A 498 10.37 -8.21 -19.81
C ARG A 498 11.48 -7.87 -20.79
N ALA A 499 11.13 -7.35 -21.96
CA ALA A 499 12.11 -6.88 -22.95
C ALA A 499 13.17 -5.94 -22.33
N ALA A 500 12.73 -5.00 -21.48
CA ALA A 500 13.63 -4.08 -20.78
C ALA A 500 14.58 -4.78 -19.78
N ALA A 501 14.22 -5.94 -19.21
CA ALA A 501 15.11 -6.68 -18.32
C ALA A 501 16.24 -7.38 -19.09
N VAL A 502 15.91 -7.95 -20.26
CA VAL A 502 16.90 -8.51 -21.19
C VAL A 502 17.86 -7.43 -21.66
N GLU A 503 17.35 -6.28 -22.12
CA GLU A 503 18.17 -5.14 -22.56
C GLU A 503 19.03 -4.58 -21.43
N GLN A 504 18.47 -4.46 -20.22
CA GLN A 504 19.21 -4.03 -19.04
C GLN A 504 20.37 -4.98 -18.72
N LEU A 505 20.14 -6.29 -18.77
CA LEU A 505 21.19 -7.29 -18.51
C LEU A 505 22.25 -7.29 -19.63
N GLN A 506 21.85 -7.12 -20.89
CA GLN A 506 22.77 -6.94 -22.02
C GLN A 506 23.65 -5.71 -21.83
N THR A 507 23.06 -4.58 -21.43
CA THR A 507 23.80 -3.36 -21.11
C THR A 507 24.81 -3.59 -19.98
N TRP A 508 24.45 -4.35 -18.95
CA TRP A 508 25.39 -4.75 -17.89
C TRP A 508 26.53 -5.63 -18.42
N GLY A 509 26.22 -6.56 -19.32
CA GLY A 509 27.21 -7.40 -20.01
C GLY A 509 28.18 -6.57 -20.84
N GLU A 510 27.68 -5.70 -21.71
CA GLU A 510 28.48 -4.81 -22.56
C GLU A 510 29.39 -3.91 -21.73
N ARG A 511 28.86 -3.26 -20.69
CA ARG A 511 29.64 -2.37 -19.80
C ARG A 511 30.79 -3.09 -19.09
N ASN A 512 30.64 -4.38 -18.84
CA ASN A 512 31.64 -5.17 -18.12
C ASN A 512 32.41 -6.13 -19.01
N ASP A 513 32.20 -6.10 -20.33
CA ASP A 513 32.78 -7.03 -21.30
C ASP A 513 32.52 -8.50 -20.86
N ILE A 514 31.24 -8.82 -20.65
CA ILE A 514 30.72 -10.11 -20.23
C ILE A 514 29.66 -10.56 -21.25
N HIS A 515 29.80 -11.78 -21.75
CA HIS A 515 28.85 -12.33 -22.73
C HIS A 515 27.49 -12.62 -22.07
N VAL A 516 26.41 -12.21 -22.76
CA VAL A 516 25.03 -12.44 -22.33
C VAL A 516 24.32 -13.33 -23.34
N VAL A 517 23.84 -14.48 -22.87
CA VAL A 517 22.97 -15.38 -23.63
C VAL A 517 21.54 -14.90 -23.49
N ALA A 518 20.92 -14.53 -24.61
CA ALA A 518 19.56 -14.02 -24.67
C ALA A 518 18.85 -14.54 -25.93
N GLN A 519 17.53 -14.69 -25.84
CA GLN A 519 16.64 -14.98 -26.97
C GLN A 519 15.63 -13.83 -27.16
N HIS A 520 14.69 -13.97 -28.10
CA HIS A 520 13.64 -12.99 -28.32
C HIS A 520 12.68 -12.88 -27.12
N THR A 521 12.09 -11.69 -26.92
CA THR A 521 11.09 -11.46 -25.87
C THR A 521 9.95 -12.47 -25.94
N GLY A 522 9.58 -13.05 -24.79
CA GLY A 522 8.56 -14.09 -24.70
C GLY A 522 9.06 -15.51 -24.94
N ALA A 523 10.35 -15.72 -25.17
CA ALA A 523 10.97 -17.04 -25.21
C ALA A 523 10.80 -17.81 -23.88
N ASP A 524 10.88 -19.13 -23.92
CA ASP A 524 10.85 -19.97 -22.70
C ASP A 524 12.11 -19.74 -21.86
N SER A 525 11.95 -19.18 -20.65
CA SER A 525 13.06 -18.84 -19.73
C SER A 525 13.97 -20.04 -19.47
N ALA A 526 13.39 -21.23 -19.31
CA ALA A 526 14.15 -22.45 -19.07
C ALA A 526 15.00 -22.88 -20.27
N SER A 527 14.53 -22.59 -21.50
CA SER A 527 15.31 -22.82 -22.71
C SER A 527 16.48 -21.84 -22.82
N VAL A 528 16.29 -20.57 -22.50
CA VAL A 528 17.39 -19.58 -22.44
C VAL A 528 18.46 -19.97 -21.43
N ILE A 529 18.05 -20.42 -20.25
CA ILE A 529 19.00 -20.85 -19.20
C ILE A 529 19.71 -22.14 -19.60
N PHE A 530 19.02 -23.09 -20.23
CA PHE A 530 19.63 -24.31 -20.79
C PHE A 530 20.71 -24.00 -21.82
N ASP A 531 20.43 -23.08 -22.75
CA ASP A 531 21.41 -22.60 -23.73
C ASP A 531 22.59 -21.89 -23.04
N GLY A 532 22.31 -21.12 -21.99
CA GLY A 532 23.33 -20.48 -21.15
C GLY A 532 24.29 -21.48 -20.51
N VAL A 533 23.78 -22.56 -19.92
CA VAL A 533 24.60 -23.62 -19.31
C VAL A 533 25.46 -24.32 -20.36
N GLN A 534 24.88 -24.69 -21.52
CA GLN A 534 25.66 -25.31 -22.61
C GLN A 534 26.72 -24.36 -23.19
N ALA A 535 26.39 -23.07 -23.37
CA ALA A 535 27.32 -22.07 -23.87
C ALA A 535 28.49 -21.86 -22.89
N ALA A 536 28.22 -21.85 -21.59
CA ALA A 536 29.24 -21.74 -20.55
C ALA A 536 30.13 -22.99 -20.48
N GLN A 537 29.56 -24.20 -20.58
CA GLN A 537 30.31 -25.46 -20.64
C GLN A 537 31.22 -25.53 -21.87
N SER A 538 30.69 -25.23 -23.06
CA SER A 538 31.45 -25.30 -24.32
C SER A 538 32.60 -24.29 -24.40
N ARG A 539 32.44 -23.13 -23.75
CA ARG A 539 33.47 -22.09 -23.68
C ARG A 539 34.40 -22.21 -22.46
N GLY A 540 34.17 -23.19 -21.58
CA GLY A 540 34.95 -23.36 -20.36
C GLY A 540 34.89 -22.14 -19.43
N VAL A 541 33.73 -21.50 -19.32
CA VAL A 541 33.50 -20.35 -18.42
C VAL A 541 33.42 -20.83 -16.97
N ASP A 542 33.99 -20.07 -16.04
CA ASP A 542 34.05 -20.43 -14.63
C ASP A 542 32.71 -20.26 -13.93
N VAL A 543 31.97 -19.17 -14.21
CA VAL A 543 30.68 -18.86 -13.56
C VAL A 543 29.61 -18.48 -14.57
N LEU A 544 28.42 -19.08 -14.45
CA LEU A 544 27.20 -18.64 -15.12
C LEU A 544 26.23 -18.06 -14.10
N ILE A 545 25.76 -16.82 -14.34
CA ILE A 545 24.70 -16.20 -13.54
C ILE A 545 23.43 -16.10 -14.39
N ALA A 546 22.36 -16.77 -13.96
CA ALA A 546 21.07 -16.77 -14.65
C ALA A 546 20.08 -15.82 -13.96
N ASP A 547 19.59 -14.83 -14.71
CA ASP A 547 18.44 -14.00 -14.30
C ASP A 547 17.14 -14.78 -14.48
N THR A 548 16.12 -14.47 -13.69
CA THR A 548 14.79 -15.10 -13.80
C THR A 548 13.68 -14.06 -13.72
N ALA A 549 12.51 -14.41 -14.23
CA ALA A 549 11.31 -13.62 -14.01
C ALA A 549 11.01 -13.41 -12.51
N GLY A 550 10.36 -12.28 -12.16
CA GLY A 550 10.04 -11.93 -10.77
C GLY A 550 8.57 -11.59 -10.49
N ARG A 551 7.63 -12.06 -11.30
CA ARG A 551 6.21 -11.73 -11.14
C ARG A 551 5.58 -12.57 -10.01
N LEU A 552 5.75 -12.17 -8.75
CA LEU A 552 5.17 -12.89 -7.59
C LEU A 552 3.64 -12.95 -7.63
N HIS A 553 3.00 -11.99 -8.30
CA HIS A 553 1.54 -11.94 -8.43
C HIS A 553 0.93 -13.15 -9.17
N THR A 554 1.75 -13.95 -9.87
CA THR A 554 1.36 -15.24 -10.47
C THR A 554 2.00 -16.42 -9.71
N LYS A 555 1.74 -16.50 -8.39
CA LYS A 555 2.46 -17.36 -7.42
C LYS A 555 2.68 -18.80 -7.90
N SER A 556 1.67 -19.50 -8.42
CA SER A 556 1.82 -20.88 -8.89
C SER A 556 2.70 -20.97 -10.15
N ASN A 557 2.42 -20.13 -11.15
CA ASN A 557 3.10 -20.21 -12.44
C ASN A 557 4.59 -19.83 -12.33
N LEU A 558 4.93 -18.82 -11.53
CA LEU A 558 6.33 -18.45 -11.30
C LEU A 558 7.08 -19.56 -10.58
N MET A 559 6.50 -20.14 -9.52
CA MET A 559 7.16 -21.21 -8.77
C MET A 559 7.32 -22.48 -9.61
N GLU A 560 6.32 -22.84 -10.42
CA GLU A 560 6.40 -23.95 -11.39
C GLU A 560 7.45 -23.70 -12.47
N GLU A 561 7.56 -22.46 -12.96
CA GLU A 561 8.58 -22.05 -13.93
C GLU A 561 9.98 -22.16 -13.33
N LEU A 562 10.19 -21.67 -12.11
CA LEU A 562 11.46 -21.79 -11.40
C LEU A 562 11.82 -23.25 -11.09
N ALA A 563 10.85 -24.07 -10.69
CA ALA A 563 11.03 -25.50 -10.50
C ALA A 563 11.32 -26.23 -11.83
N LYS A 564 10.73 -25.78 -12.95
CA LYS A 564 11.06 -26.26 -14.30
C LYS A 564 12.50 -25.89 -14.67
N ILE A 565 12.92 -24.65 -14.44
CA ILE A 565 14.29 -24.17 -14.68
C ILE A 565 15.29 -25.06 -13.93
N LYS A 566 15.10 -25.25 -12.61
CA LYS A 566 15.94 -26.12 -11.79
C LYS A 566 16.03 -27.55 -12.35
N ARG A 567 14.89 -28.16 -12.70
CA ARG A 567 14.86 -29.51 -13.30
C ARG A 567 15.58 -29.60 -14.64
N ILE A 568 15.54 -28.55 -15.45
CA ILE A 568 16.18 -28.54 -16.76
C ILE A 568 17.70 -28.37 -16.63
N MET A 569 18.16 -27.51 -15.72
CA MET A 569 19.59 -27.36 -15.39
C MET A 569 20.18 -28.69 -14.89
N ALA A 570 19.44 -29.38 -14.02
CA ALA A 570 19.81 -30.70 -13.48
C ALA A 570 20.01 -31.80 -14.55
N LYS A 571 19.49 -31.62 -15.77
CA LYS A 571 19.73 -32.56 -16.89
C LYS A 571 21.12 -32.44 -17.50
N LEU A 572 21.72 -31.25 -17.44
CA LEU A 572 23.07 -30.98 -17.95
C LEU A 572 24.13 -31.21 -16.88
N ASP A 573 23.80 -30.86 -15.64
CA ASP A 573 24.64 -31.06 -14.47
C ASP A 573 23.74 -31.37 -13.26
N PRO A 574 23.77 -32.59 -12.70
CA PRO A 574 22.95 -32.96 -11.54
C PRO A 574 23.13 -32.08 -10.30
N ALA A 575 24.26 -31.37 -10.17
CA ALA A 575 24.53 -30.45 -9.07
C ALA A 575 24.01 -29.02 -9.34
N ALA A 576 23.60 -28.70 -10.57
CA ALA A 576 23.13 -27.36 -10.93
C ALA A 576 21.63 -27.14 -10.59
N PRO A 577 21.26 -25.92 -10.15
CA PRO A 577 22.12 -24.79 -9.81
C PRO A 577 22.87 -25.02 -8.49
N HIS A 578 24.12 -24.54 -8.44
CA HIS A 578 25.02 -24.66 -7.29
C HIS A 578 24.72 -23.63 -6.20
N GLU A 579 24.21 -22.46 -6.61
CA GLU A 579 23.66 -21.44 -5.72
C GLU A 579 22.28 -20.99 -6.24
N VAL A 580 21.27 -20.99 -5.38
CA VAL A 580 19.98 -20.35 -5.61
C VAL A 580 19.90 -19.13 -4.70
N LEU A 581 20.11 -17.96 -5.31
CA LEU A 581 20.30 -16.69 -4.62
C LEU A 581 19.01 -15.87 -4.67
N LEU A 582 18.33 -15.73 -3.55
CA LEU A 582 17.12 -14.89 -3.45
C LEU A 582 17.48 -13.45 -3.12
N VAL A 583 17.07 -12.52 -3.99
CA VAL A 583 17.20 -11.08 -3.76
C VAL A 583 15.93 -10.54 -3.11
N LEU A 584 16.08 -9.88 -1.96
CA LEU A 584 15.02 -9.29 -1.16
C LEU A 584 15.29 -7.80 -0.93
N ASP A 585 14.22 -7.01 -0.87
CA ASP A 585 14.27 -5.60 -0.51
C ASP A 585 14.12 -5.46 1.01
N ALA A 586 15.15 -4.94 1.68
CA ALA A 586 15.19 -4.79 3.13
C ALA A 586 14.08 -3.86 3.66
N GLY A 587 13.54 -2.95 2.83
CA GLY A 587 12.44 -2.06 3.21
C GLY A 587 11.08 -2.73 3.31
N THR A 588 10.95 -3.98 2.86
CA THR A 588 9.65 -4.65 2.73
C THR A 588 9.22 -5.44 3.97
N GLY A 589 10.07 -5.53 5.02
CA GLY A 589 9.74 -6.13 6.31
C GLY A 589 9.15 -7.54 6.19
N GLN A 590 7.95 -7.76 6.72
CA GLN A 590 7.28 -9.07 6.68
C GLN A 590 7.01 -9.62 5.26
N ASN A 591 6.98 -8.77 4.23
CA ASN A 591 6.85 -9.26 2.86
C ASN A 591 8.10 -10.02 2.40
N ALA A 592 9.29 -9.63 2.88
CA ALA A 592 10.53 -10.35 2.59
C ALA A 592 10.51 -11.76 3.20
N ILE A 593 9.98 -11.91 4.41
CA ILE A 593 9.82 -13.20 5.10
C ILE A 593 8.91 -14.13 4.30
N ASN A 594 7.73 -13.63 3.89
CA ASN A 594 6.79 -14.43 3.11
C ASN A 594 7.36 -14.84 1.75
N GLN A 595 8.15 -13.96 1.12
CA GLN A 595 8.85 -14.28 -0.13
C GLN A 595 9.91 -15.37 0.11
N ALA A 596 10.78 -15.21 1.10
CA ALA A 596 11.80 -16.21 1.43
C ALA A 596 11.19 -17.60 1.63
N LYS A 597 10.09 -17.69 2.38
CA LYS A 597 9.34 -18.93 2.57
C LYS A 597 8.89 -19.55 1.23
N GLN A 598 8.19 -18.77 0.40
CA GLN A 598 7.61 -19.26 -0.86
C GLN A 598 8.67 -19.72 -1.86
N PHE A 599 9.74 -18.93 -2.03
CA PHE A 599 10.83 -19.31 -2.93
C PHE A 599 11.61 -20.51 -2.40
N ASN A 600 11.80 -20.62 -1.08
CA ASN A 600 12.47 -21.78 -0.49
C ASN A 600 11.68 -23.07 -0.71
N GLU A 601 10.36 -23.03 -0.53
CA GLU A 601 9.47 -24.16 -0.81
C GLU A 601 9.52 -24.59 -2.29
N ALA A 602 9.68 -23.64 -3.23
CA ALA A 602 9.64 -23.92 -4.66
C ALA A 602 10.96 -24.40 -5.25
N VAL A 603 12.08 -23.78 -4.88
CA VAL A 603 13.39 -24.04 -5.50
C VAL A 603 14.51 -24.43 -4.54
N GLY A 604 14.30 -24.33 -3.23
CA GLY A 604 15.33 -24.55 -2.22
C GLY A 604 16.43 -23.50 -2.32
N LEU A 605 16.36 -22.49 -1.46
CA LEU A 605 17.30 -21.38 -1.44
C LEU A 605 18.60 -21.79 -0.73
N THR A 606 19.72 -21.32 -1.24
CA THR A 606 21.05 -21.56 -0.64
C THR A 606 21.75 -20.27 -0.20
N GLY A 607 21.24 -19.12 -0.66
CA GLY A 607 21.74 -17.81 -0.26
C GLY A 607 20.71 -16.70 -0.37
N LEU A 608 20.87 -15.66 0.44
CA LEU A 608 20.08 -14.43 0.41
C LEU A 608 20.94 -13.22 0.04
N VAL A 609 20.32 -12.25 -0.64
CA VAL A 609 20.84 -10.90 -0.83
C VAL A 609 19.81 -9.91 -0.32
N LEU A 610 20.20 -9.03 0.61
CA LEU A 610 19.35 -7.92 1.05
C LEU A 610 19.79 -6.62 0.38
N THR A 611 18.91 -6.02 -0.42
CA THR A 611 19.17 -4.75 -1.10
C THR A 611 18.46 -3.59 -0.42
N LYS A 612 18.83 -2.36 -0.81
CA LYS A 612 18.20 -1.10 -0.38
C LYS A 612 18.27 -0.84 1.13
N LEU A 613 19.32 -1.32 1.79
CA LEU A 613 19.55 -1.08 3.22
C LEU A 613 19.73 0.42 3.51
N ASP A 614 20.32 1.16 2.57
CA ASP A 614 20.46 2.64 2.54
C ASP A 614 19.14 3.40 2.51
N GLY A 615 18.11 2.79 1.93
CA GLY A 615 16.80 3.39 1.79
C GLY A 615 15.94 3.37 3.05
N THR A 616 16.25 2.51 4.03
CA THR A 616 15.26 2.05 5.02
C THR A 616 15.71 2.13 6.48
N ALA A 617 14.76 2.41 7.38
CA ALA A 617 14.92 2.26 8.83
C ALA A 617 14.52 0.85 9.34
N LYS A 618 14.10 -0.03 8.43
CA LYS A 618 13.58 -1.38 8.70
C LYS A 618 14.61 -2.47 8.41
N GLY A 619 15.90 -2.16 8.55
CA GLY A 619 16.98 -3.11 8.30
C GLY A 619 16.96 -4.34 9.21
N GLY A 620 16.15 -4.36 10.27
CA GLY A 620 16.05 -5.48 11.21
C GLY A 620 15.43 -6.75 10.63
N VAL A 621 14.83 -6.71 9.43
CA VAL A 621 14.29 -7.90 8.76
C VAL A 621 15.32 -9.03 8.59
N ILE A 622 16.61 -8.69 8.52
CA ILE A 622 17.71 -9.66 8.41
C ILE A 622 17.75 -10.65 9.59
N PHE A 623 17.50 -10.17 10.81
CA PHE A 623 17.49 -11.01 12.02
C PHE A 623 16.35 -12.03 11.98
N ASN A 624 15.19 -11.58 11.51
CA ASN A 624 14.02 -12.44 11.37
C ASN A 624 14.24 -13.51 10.28
N LEU A 625 14.85 -13.14 9.15
CA LEU A 625 15.23 -14.08 8.09
C LEU A 625 16.23 -15.13 8.59
N ALA A 626 17.26 -14.68 9.30
CA ALA A 626 18.27 -15.56 9.89
C ALA A 626 17.64 -16.58 10.83
N LYS A 627 16.79 -16.12 11.75
CA LYS A 627 16.14 -16.97 12.76
C LYS A 627 15.15 -17.97 12.16
N GLN A 628 14.34 -17.55 11.18
CA GLN A 628 13.29 -18.41 10.62
C GLN A 628 13.80 -19.45 9.63
N PHE A 629 14.80 -19.10 8.82
CA PHE A 629 15.19 -19.93 7.68
C PHE A 629 16.59 -20.52 7.80
N GLY A 630 17.51 -19.89 8.55
CA GLY A 630 18.90 -20.31 8.63
C GLY A 630 19.64 -20.32 7.29
N ILE A 631 19.10 -19.63 6.27
CA ILE A 631 19.72 -19.52 4.94
C ILE A 631 20.83 -18.47 5.03
N PRO A 632 22.06 -18.77 4.57
CA PRO A 632 23.15 -17.81 4.55
C PRO A 632 22.78 -16.49 3.85
N VAL A 633 23.10 -15.37 4.49
CA VAL A 633 23.09 -14.07 3.81
C VAL A 633 24.46 -13.93 3.15
N ARG A 634 24.48 -13.89 1.81
CA ARG A 634 25.73 -13.80 1.04
C ARG A 634 26.18 -12.36 0.88
N TYR A 635 25.22 -11.49 0.56
CA TYR A 635 25.49 -10.11 0.20
C TYR A 635 24.46 -9.14 0.77
N ILE A 636 24.92 -7.91 0.96
CA ILE A 636 24.09 -6.76 1.29
C ILE A 636 24.34 -5.61 0.30
N GLY A 637 23.26 -5.00 -0.16
CA GLY A 637 23.25 -3.85 -1.06
C GLY A 637 22.96 -2.57 -0.28
N VAL A 638 23.94 -1.67 -0.25
CA VAL A 638 23.93 -0.42 0.56
C VAL A 638 23.96 0.83 -0.31
N GLY A 639 23.57 0.73 -1.58
CA GLY A 639 23.54 1.85 -2.51
C GLY A 639 23.38 1.44 -3.97
N GLU A 640 23.37 2.42 -4.86
CA GLU A 640 23.15 2.24 -6.30
C GLU A 640 24.44 2.00 -7.10
N SER A 641 25.59 2.44 -6.58
CA SER A 641 26.89 2.34 -7.27
C SER A 641 27.29 0.88 -7.48
N ILE A 642 28.13 0.63 -8.49
CA ILE A 642 28.55 -0.73 -8.86
C ILE A 642 29.26 -1.46 -7.70
N ASP A 643 29.96 -0.72 -6.85
CA ASP A 643 30.70 -1.24 -5.70
C ASP A 643 29.86 -1.34 -4.41
N ASP A 644 28.57 -0.97 -4.45
CA ASP A 644 27.72 -0.94 -3.25
C ASP A 644 27.06 -2.31 -2.94
N LEU A 645 27.57 -3.39 -3.52
CA LEU A 645 27.26 -4.78 -3.15
C LEU A 645 28.43 -5.33 -2.33
N GLN A 646 28.20 -5.57 -1.05
CA GLN A 646 29.22 -6.03 -0.11
C GLN A 646 28.95 -7.48 0.34
N ASP A 647 30.00 -8.21 0.67
CA ASP A 647 29.86 -9.50 1.35
C ASP A 647 29.22 -9.25 2.72
N PHE A 648 28.30 -10.11 3.13
CA PHE A 648 27.72 -10.00 4.45
C PHE A 648 28.68 -10.54 5.51
N ASP A 649 28.98 -9.71 6.50
CA ASP A 649 29.76 -10.04 7.68
C ASP A 649 28.94 -9.60 8.90
N ALA A 650 28.54 -10.56 9.74
CA ALA A 650 27.71 -10.30 10.91
C ALA A 650 28.39 -9.34 11.90
N ARG A 651 29.71 -9.41 12.10
CA ARG A 651 30.41 -8.51 13.02
C ARG A 651 30.42 -7.10 12.48
N GLN A 652 30.84 -6.91 11.23
CA GLN A 652 30.86 -5.59 10.60
C GLN A 652 29.46 -4.97 10.51
N PHE A 653 28.43 -5.78 10.24
CA PHE A 653 27.04 -5.32 10.21
C PHE A 653 26.57 -4.81 11.58
N ILE A 654 26.83 -5.58 12.63
CA ILE A 654 26.50 -5.20 14.00
C ILE A 654 27.32 -3.97 14.43
N ASP A 655 28.61 -3.95 14.14
CA ASP A 655 29.49 -2.83 14.47
C ASP A 655 29.02 -1.54 13.79
N ALA A 656 28.62 -1.61 12.52
CA ALA A 656 28.05 -0.49 11.79
C ALA A 656 26.68 -0.03 12.33
N LEU A 657 25.86 -0.97 12.83
CA LEU A 657 24.57 -0.66 13.46
C LEU A 657 24.75 0.13 14.76
N PHE A 658 25.81 -0.14 15.52
CA PHE A 658 26.10 0.49 16.81
C PHE A 658 27.19 1.58 16.77
N ALA A 659 27.79 1.84 15.61
CA ALA A 659 28.83 2.87 15.47
C ALA A 659 28.28 4.28 15.73
N GLU A 660 29.04 5.13 16.42
CA GLU A 660 28.69 6.54 16.71
C GLU A 660 28.71 7.43 15.46
#